data_AF-A0A933VAH7-F1
#
_entry.id   AF-A0A933VAH7-F1
#
_cell.length_a   1.000
_cell.length_b   1.000
_cell.length_c   1.000
_cell.angle_alpha   90.00
_cell.angle_beta   90.00
_cell.angle_gamma   90.00
#
_symmetry.space_group_name_H-M   'P 1'
#
loop_
_entity.id
_entity.type
_entity.pdbx_description
1 polymer ?
#
loop_
_entity_poly.entity_id
_entity_poly.type
_entity_poly.pdbx_seq_one_letter_code
_entity_poly.pdbx_strand_id
1 'polypeptide(L)'
;MEEPKFNLANDFGVSKETIRRNFDADYRERIDPWSDRVRALLDKPTELYTLDEIADLIRALSSTHDNQVVNNPDDFTDSEGRPSIEIWKSEKTLERKAELEERLRIFRARAKNAAFYSEPQGVVVYDRNTTLIPATLVQPERRIRYLNRESLAPPILAVVGLLALAIVILGLVVGLVLPSLSSAPMALPVTGPNDGDWARIQAARKITIGTTADYPPFSFRSKNFAWDGFDIQLMNEIGKRLGLQVSFVDIPFDGLTGALQLNQIDAAIAAISVTPERQAAVDFTNIYYVGEDGHLARQDSNLTQIRFADDMAKLQVGVQRGSVYETWLTTSLVNTGKMPVSNFFAYTQISQALGDLKANRLDVVVMDYLPAQDAVKQGGVKLVGHGLAKQNYAIEVRKGSMSLQNNINQALAQMQMDGTVTKLAQQYLGVIPAPIIPTPAPAIPQPTATTGPPPPCIDGLAFVQHLTLEDINMTVLTTMPPGQFFSKGWRIRNVGTCAWDAAFSANYAIGNVGAAAMGGVPSKIGRSVQPGETYDLQVSLYAPVVPGAYQAWWEMRNAQGVPFGQRLYLGIQVPPPPTPTPLPTQTPVPGINFSADRTSINAGERVILAWNVTNVKAIYLYVVGEPWEQRGVSAQGSRQVYLQNTTVYELRVVKPDDQVETRQIRIDVTPLPPTAPVIARFTADPSFQIYAGQCVNLTWDVQGQVNQVKVTNNGTIIWDGAPVRGTLQNCPSGIGVASYVIDASGPGGSNRAQRDVTVLAQPPTPTPAPPLTVVPPVTPTPPSGAPSINVFAINPGAVTQQQCATLVWDVSGNVNSVRIFRGGVIILDNGMLAGTALECPTAPGNLTYRIEARSLAGQVTTRELTLIVNP
;
A
#
# COMPACT_ATOMS: atom_id res chain seq x y z
N MET A 1 -38.74 -7.95 -27.76
CA MET A 1 -37.40 -7.80 -28.33
C MET A 1 -36.72 -9.15 -28.20
N GLU A 2 -36.22 -9.72 -29.30
CA GLU A 2 -35.46 -10.98 -29.25
C GLU A 2 -34.12 -10.76 -28.54
N GLU A 3 -33.67 -11.75 -27.76
CA GLU A 3 -32.34 -11.69 -27.14
C GLU A 3 -31.24 -11.68 -28.21
N PRO A 4 -30.22 -10.81 -28.08
CA PRO A 4 -29.12 -10.76 -29.02
C PRO A 4 -28.33 -12.07 -28.99
N LYS A 5 -28.00 -12.58 -30.18
CA LYS A 5 -27.23 -13.81 -30.38
C LYS A 5 -25.81 -13.50 -30.87
N PHE A 6 -24.85 -14.27 -30.40
CA PHE A 6 -23.42 -14.06 -30.61
C PHE A 6 -22.76 -15.29 -31.21
N ASN A 7 -21.70 -15.08 -31.97
CA ASN A 7 -20.94 -16.14 -32.61
C ASN A 7 -19.73 -16.53 -31.73
N LEU A 8 -19.70 -17.79 -31.31
CA LEU A 8 -18.69 -18.28 -30.38
C LEU A 8 -17.25 -18.15 -30.93
N ALA A 9 -17.04 -18.40 -32.22
CA ALA A 9 -15.72 -18.32 -32.83
C ALA A 9 -15.28 -16.87 -33.07
N ASN A 10 -16.18 -16.02 -33.59
CA ASN A 10 -15.83 -14.65 -33.96
C ASN A 10 -15.74 -13.72 -32.74
N ASP A 11 -16.66 -13.86 -31.78
CA ASP A 11 -16.76 -12.93 -30.65
C ASP A 11 -15.89 -13.38 -29.46
N PHE A 12 -15.69 -14.70 -29.31
CA PHE A 12 -14.94 -15.27 -28.19
C PHE A 12 -13.67 -16.01 -28.62
N GLY A 13 -13.43 -16.25 -29.92
CA GLY A 13 -12.17 -16.84 -30.38
C GLY A 13 -12.00 -18.31 -29.99
N VAL A 14 -13.11 -19.06 -29.87
CA VAL A 14 -13.13 -20.49 -29.55
C VAL A 14 -14.06 -21.23 -30.51
N SER A 15 -13.63 -22.37 -31.03
CA SER A 15 -14.45 -23.20 -31.92
C SER A 15 -15.30 -24.20 -31.15
N LYS A 16 -16.46 -24.52 -31.70
CA LYS A 16 -17.38 -25.53 -31.19
C LYS A 16 -16.74 -26.91 -31.11
N GLU A 17 -15.89 -27.24 -32.07
CA GLU A 17 -15.10 -28.48 -32.12
C GLU A 17 -14.06 -28.56 -31.01
N THR A 18 -13.47 -27.42 -30.60
CA THR A 18 -12.55 -27.37 -29.46
C THR A 18 -13.28 -27.71 -28.17
N ILE A 19 -14.49 -27.17 -27.97
CA ILE A 19 -15.31 -27.45 -26.78
C ILE A 19 -15.75 -28.92 -26.79
N ARG A 20 -16.28 -29.41 -27.92
CA ARG A 20 -16.73 -30.81 -28.06
C ARG A 20 -15.60 -31.81 -27.77
N ARG A 21 -14.39 -31.56 -28.30
CA ARG A 21 -13.24 -32.44 -28.07
C ARG A 21 -12.85 -32.53 -26.59
N ASN A 22 -12.90 -31.42 -25.87
CA ASN A 22 -12.55 -31.38 -24.44
C ASN A 22 -13.69 -31.95 -23.57
N PHE A 23 -14.94 -31.72 -23.95
CA PHE A 23 -16.12 -32.17 -23.21
C PHE A 23 -16.40 -33.67 -23.38
N ASP A 24 -16.32 -34.21 -24.60
CA ASP A 24 -16.60 -35.62 -24.89
C ASP A 24 -15.54 -36.58 -24.34
N ALA A 25 -14.32 -36.10 -24.05
CA ALA A 25 -13.26 -36.91 -23.44
C ALA A 25 -13.61 -37.35 -22.00
N ASP A 26 -14.43 -36.58 -21.28
CA ASP A 26 -14.71 -36.76 -19.84
C ASP A 26 -16.16 -37.19 -19.54
N TYR A 27 -17.09 -36.84 -20.42
CA TYR A 27 -18.53 -36.98 -20.16
C TYR A 27 -19.23 -38.04 -20.99
N ARG A 28 -18.51 -38.92 -21.71
CA ARG A 28 -19.11 -39.93 -22.62
C ARG A 28 -20.21 -40.80 -22.00
N GLU A 29 -20.19 -41.01 -20.68
CA GLU A 29 -21.12 -41.92 -19.97
C GLU A 29 -21.94 -41.23 -18.86
N ARG A 30 -21.75 -39.93 -18.61
CA ARG A 30 -22.53 -39.20 -17.58
C ARG A 30 -23.86 -38.73 -18.14
N ILE A 31 -24.95 -39.12 -17.48
CA ILE A 31 -26.32 -38.70 -17.77
C ILE A 31 -26.73 -37.74 -16.65
N ASP A 32 -26.46 -36.46 -16.84
CA ASP A 32 -26.94 -35.39 -15.96
C ASP A 32 -27.51 -34.21 -16.77
N PRO A 33 -28.49 -33.47 -16.22
CA PRO A 33 -29.22 -32.46 -16.98
C PRO A 33 -28.36 -31.31 -17.52
N TRP A 34 -27.22 -31.03 -16.87
CA TRP A 34 -26.30 -29.99 -17.32
C TRP A 34 -25.47 -30.48 -18.51
N SER A 35 -24.97 -31.70 -18.46
CA SER A 35 -24.25 -32.32 -19.57
C SER A 35 -25.11 -32.49 -20.82
N ASP A 36 -26.38 -32.90 -20.67
CA ASP A 36 -27.32 -33.01 -21.80
C ASP A 36 -27.64 -31.65 -22.42
N ARG A 37 -27.73 -30.60 -21.60
CA ARG A 37 -27.87 -29.22 -22.08
C ARG A 37 -26.64 -28.78 -22.88
N VAL A 38 -25.43 -29.09 -22.43
CA VAL A 38 -24.20 -28.77 -23.17
C VAL A 38 -24.11 -29.56 -24.49
N ARG A 39 -24.43 -30.87 -24.50
CA ARG A 39 -24.50 -31.66 -25.74
C ARG A 39 -25.51 -31.10 -26.72
N ALA A 40 -26.71 -30.74 -26.25
CA ALA A 40 -27.73 -30.12 -27.09
C ALA A 40 -27.26 -28.80 -27.70
N LEU A 41 -26.52 -27.97 -26.95
CA LEU A 41 -25.89 -26.75 -27.48
C LEU A 41 -24.80 -27.07 -28.51
N LEU A 42 -23.99 -28.10 -28.27
CA LEU A 42 -22.98 -28.58 -29.21
C LEU A 42 -23.61 -29.22 -30.48
N ASP A 43 -24.83 -29.75 -30.42
CA ASP A 43 -25.51 -30.35 -31.58
C ASP A 43 -26.35 -29.35 -32.39
N LYS A 44 -26.56 -28.12 -31.88
CA LYS A 44 -27.28 -27.08 -32.62
C LYS A 44 -26.65 -26.81 -34.02
N PRO A 45 -27.44 -26.71 -35.10
CA PRO A 45 -26.92 -26.46 -36.45
C PRO A 45 -26.44 -25.00 -36.67
N THR A 46 -26.76 -24.09 -35.75
CA THR A 46 -26.41 -22.67 -35.83
C THR A 46 -25.20 -22.33 -34.96
N GLU A 47 -24.32 -21.46 -35.44
CA GLU A 47 -23.19 -20.91 -34.67
C GLU A 47 -23.54 -19.65 -33.85
N LEU A 48 -24.83 -19.41 -33.61
CA LEU A 48 -25.34 -18.24 -32.90
C LEU A 48 -26.02 -18.65 -31.59
N TYR A 49 -25.54 -18.11 -30.48
CA TYR A 49 -25.92 -18.49 -29.12
C TYR A 49 -26.28 -17.26 -28.29
N THR A 50 -27.14 -17.41 -27.28
CA THR A 50 -27.32 -16.35 -26.27
C THR A 50 -26.09 -16.28 -25.34
N LEU A 51 -25.95 -15.18 -24.60
CA LEU A 51 -24.84 -15.03 -23.65
C LEU A 51 -24.83 -16.11 -22.55
N ASP A 52 -26.00 -16.63 -22.19
CA ASP A 52 -26.11 -17.68 -21.17
C ASP A 52 -25.76 -19.06 -21.75
N GLU A 53 -26.10 -19.31 -23.01
CA GLU A 53 -25.66 -20.51 -23.72
C GLU A 53 -24.14 -20.51 -23.93
N ILE A 54 -23.54 -19.34 -24.23
CA ILE A 54 -22.09 -19.18 -24.32
C ILE A 54 -21.42 -19.40 -22.97
N ALA A 55 -22.04 -18.95 -21.87
CA ALA A 55 -21.55 -19.23 -20.53
C ALA A 55 -21.51 -20.72 -20.21
N ASP A 56 -22.52 -21.49 -20.67
CA ASP A 56 -22.54 -22.95 -20.50
C ASP A 56 -21.45 -23.63 -21.32
N LEU A 57 -21.27 -23.23 -22.58
CA LEU A 57 -20.23 -23.75 -23.46
C LEU A 57 -18.80 -23.41 -22.98
N ILE A 58 -18.56 -22.19 -22.47
CA ILE A 58 -17.26 -21.79 -21.90
C ILE A 58 -16.97 -22.55 -20.60
N ARG A 59 -17.98 -22.82 -19.77
CA ARG A 59 -17.80 -23.63 -18.55
C ARG A 59 -17.39 -25.07 -18.86
N ALA A 60 -17.89 -25.64 -19.96
CA ALA A 60 -17.52 -26.97 -20.43
C ALA A 60 -16.06 -27.10 -20.90
N LEU A 61 -15.35 -26.00 -21.18
CA LEU A 61 -13.96 -26.03 -21.65
C LEU A 61 -12.92 -26.51 -20.62
N SER A 62 -13.24 -26.49 -19.32
CA SER A 62 -12.26 -26.75 -18.24
C SER A 62 -12.60 -27.94 -17.35
N SER A 63 -13.52 -28.81 -17.72
CA SER A 63 -14.04 -29.84 -16.81
C SER A 63 -13.06 -30.99 -16.49
N THR A 64 -11.79 -30.90 -16.92
CA THR A 64 -10.79 -31.98 -16.88
C THR A 64 -10.34 -32.46 -15.49
N HIS A 65 -10.98 -32.11 -14.36
CA HIS A 65 -10.36 -32.43 -13.06
C HIS A 65 -11.24 -32.59 -11.83
N ASP A 66 -12.52 -32.95 -11.96
CA ASP A 66 -13.31 -33.24 -10.75
C ASP A 66 -13.24 -34.70 -10.27
N ASN A 67 -12.40 -35.59 -10.86
CA ASN A 67 -12.44 -37.01 -10.45
C ASN A 67 -11.18 -37.91 -10.58
N GLN A 68 -9.96 -37.40 -10.74
CA GLN A 68 -8.75 -38.24 -10.59
C GLN A 68 -7.73 -37.59 -9.66
N VAL A 69 -7.93 -37.76 -8.34
CA VAL A 69 -6.83 -37.67 -7.37
C VAL A 69 -5.99 -38.94 -7.52
N VAL A 70 -4.83 -38.86 -8.17
CA VAL A 70 -3.84 -39.95 -8.17
C VAL A 70 -2.83 -39.66 -7.06
N ASN A 71 -2.92 -40.45 -5.99
CA ASN A 71 -2.02 -40.43 -4.85
C ASN A 71 -0.75 -41.26 -5.13
N ASN A 72 0.18 -40.84 -5.99
CA ASN A 72 1.57 -41.32 -5.93
C ASN A 72 2.55 -40.47 -6.80
N PRO A 73 3.77 -40.10 -6.32
CA PRO A 73 4.72 -39.29 -7.10
C PRO A 73 5.53 -40.07 -8.16
N ASP A 74 5.46 -41.40 -8.19
CA ASP A 74 6.39 -42.23 -8.98
C ASP A 74 5.93 -42.55 -10.42
N ASP A 75 4.73 -42.13 -10.85
CA ASP A 75 4.17 -42.50 -12.16
C ASP A 75 4.52 -41.53 -13.32
N PHE A 76 5.40 -40.54 -13.12
CA PHE A 76 5.64 -39.47 -14.10
C PHE A 76 7.01 -39.51 -14.79
N THR A 77 7.39 -40.67 -15.33
CA THR A 77 8.41 -40.72 -16.39
C THR A 77 8.00 -41.67 -17.49
N ASP A 78 8.24 -41.27 -18.75
CA ASP A 78 8.25 -42.25 -19.84
C ASP A 78 9.38 -43.27 -19.63
N SER A 79 9.45 -44.32 -20.46
CA SER A 79 10.49 -45.36 -20.37
C SER A 79 11.94 -44.84 -20.50
N GLU A 80 12.12 -43.53 -20.70
CA GLU A 80 13.40 -42.83 -20.85
C GLU A 80 13.64 -41.76 -19.76
N GLY A 81 12.80 -41.68 -18.71
CA GLY A 81 13.06 -40.84 -17.54
C GLY A 81 12.71 -39.35 -17.71
N ARG A 82 11.90 -38.98 -18.71
CA ARG A 82 11.50 -37.57 -18.92
C ARG A 82 10.13 -37.24 -18.30
N PRO A 83 9.97 -36.07 -17.67
CA PRO A 83 8.67 -35.65 -17.13
C PRO A 83 7.66 -35.42 -18.27
N SER A 84 6.47 -36.02 -18.16
CA SER A 84 5.43 -36.02 -19.18
C SER A 84 4.82 -34.63 -19.40
N ILE A 85 4.66 -34.26 -20.68
CA ILE A 85 4.21 -32.95 -21.22
C ILE A 85 2.74 -32.57 -20.85
N GLU A 86 2.01 -33.39 -20.08
CA GLU A 86 0.58 -33.20 -19.85
C GLU A 86 0.21 -32.07 -18.86
N ILE A 87 1.05 -31.79 -17.86
CA ILE A 87 0.79 -30.71 -16.88
C ILE A 87 0.82 -29.32 -17.55
N TRP A 88 1.65 -29.14 -18.58
CA TRP A 88 1.79 -27.86 -19.29
C TRP A 88 0.58 -27.49 -20.17
N LYS A 89 -0.27 -28.46 -20.54
CA LYS A 89 -1.46 -28.20 -21.36
C LYS A 89 -2.68 -27.78 -20.53
N SER A 90 -2.76 -28.21 -19.25
CA SER A 90 -3.89 -27.90 -18.37
C SER A 90 -3.84 -26.45 -17.87
N GLU A 91 -2.67 -25.94 -17.51
CA GLU A 91 -2.47 -24.55 -17.02
C GLU A 91 -2.88 -23.51 -18.08
N LYS A 92 -2.48 -23.73 -19.34
CA LYS A 92 -2.92 -22.89 -20.49
C LYS A 92 -4.43 -22.94 -20.75
N THR A 93 -5.09 -24.05 -20.44
CA THR A 93 -6.53 -24.22 -20.65
C THR A 93 -7.32 -23.45 -19.58
N LEU A 94 -6.84 -23.41 -18.33
CA LEU A 94 -7.38 -22.61 -17.24
C LEU A 94 -7.18 -21.10 -17.46
N GLU A 95 -5.99 -20.68 -17.88
CA GLU A 95 -5.71 -19.29 -18.25
C GLU A 95 -6.64 -18.83 -19.39
N ARG A 96 -6.82 -19.68 -20.41
CA ARG A 96 -7.70 -19.36 -21.55
C ARG A 96 -9.17 -19.28 -21.14
N LYS A 97 -9.65 -20.14 -20.23
CA LYS A 97 -11.02 -20.02 -19.68
C LYS A 97 -11.21 -18.71 -18.93
N ALA A 98 -10.28 -18.34 -18.07
CA ALA A 98 -10.36 -17.10 -17.29
C ALA A 98 -10.44 -15.86 -18.22
N GLU A 99 -9.66 -15.85 -19.30
CA GLU A 99 -9.72 -14.81 -20.33
C GLU A 99 -11.11 -14.73 -21.00
N LEU A 100 -11.72 -15.88 -21.30
CA LEU A 100 -13.02 -15.96 -21.98
C LEU A 100 -14.19 -15.58 -21.07
N GLU A 101 -14.15 -15.97 -19.79
CA GLU A 101 -15.14 -15.56 -18.78
C GLU A 101 -15.10 -14.05 -18.54
N GLU A 102 -13.91 -13.45 -18.58
CA GLU A 102 -13.75 -12.00 -18.46
C GLU A 102 -14.30 -11.26 -19.69
N ARG A 103 -14.05 -11.77 -20.90
CA ARG A 103 -14.67 -11.24 -22.14
C ARG A 103 -16.19 -11.31 -22.06
N LEU A 104 -16.75 -12.43 -21.57
CA LEU A 104 -18.18 -12.60 -21.39
C LEU A 104 -18.77 -11.61 -20.36
N ARG A 105 -18.04 -11.34 -19.27
CA ARG A 105 -18.40 -10.35 -18.26
C ARG A 105 -18.48 -8.94 -18.85
N ILE A 106 -17.48 -8.55 -19.64
CA ILE A 106 -17.44 -7.26 -20.35
C ILE A 106 -18.61 -7.16 -21.34
N PHE A 107 -18.90 -8.24 -22.07
CA PHE A 107 -19.99 -8.26 -23.05
C PHE A 107 -21.36 -8.10 -22.38
N ARG A 108 -21.60 -8.79 -21.26
CA ARG A 108 -22.82 -8.63 -20.44
C ARG A 108 -22.96 -7.20 -19.91
N ALA A 109 -21.86 -6.56 -19.51
CA ALA A 109 -21.87 -5.17 -19.07
C ALA A 109 -22.20 -4.19 -20.21
N ARG A 110 -21.64 -4.40 -21.41
CA ARG A 110 -21.94 -3.59 -22.59
C ARG A 110 -23.38 -3.77 -23.08
N ALA A 111 -23.91 -4.99 -23.09
CA ALA A 111 -25.30 -5.25 -23.44
C ALA A 111 -26.30 -4.59 -22.48
N LYS A 112 -25.97 -4.54 -21.17
CA LYS A 112 -26.75 -3.80 -20.17
C LYS A 112 -26.69 -2.28 -20.37
N ASN A 113 -25.56 -1.74 -20.83
CA ASN A 113 -25.37 -0.31 -21.06
C ASN A 113 -25.93 0.17 -22.41
N ALA A 114 -25.93 -0.68 -23.45
CA ALA A 114 -26.52 -0.39 -24.75
C ALA A 114 -28.06 -0.21 -24.69
N ALA A 115 -28.71 -0.76 -23.66
CA ALA A 115 -30.12 -0.52 -23.38
C ALA A 115 -30.45 0.91 -22.90
N PHE A 116 -29.43 1.75 -22.64
CA PHE A 116 -29.60 3.11 -22.10
C PHE A 116 -29.13 4.25 -23.03
N TYR A 117 -28.55 3.94 -24.19
CA TYR A 117 -28.15 4.94 -25.18
C TYR A 117 -28.42 4.42 -26.61
N SER A 118 -29.54 4.83 -27.19
CA SER A 118 -29.69 4.87 -28.65
C SER A 118 -30.10 6.29 -29.06
N GLU A 119 -29.14 7.07 -29.56
CA GLU A 119 -29.41 8.31 -30.32
C GLU A 119 -29.63 8.00 -31.82
N PRO A 120 -30.29 8.90 -32.57
CA PRO A 120 -31.19 8.54 -33.65
C PRO A 120 -30.47 8.42 -34.99
N GLN A 121 -30.49 7.22 -35.57
CA GLN A 121 -30.29 7.03 -37.00
C GLN A 121 -31.59 6.48 -37.59
N GLY A 122 -32.20 7.31 -38.44
CA GLY A 122 -33.39 7.10 -39.27
C GLY A 122 -34.18 5.81 -39.10
N VAL A 123 -35.34 5.92 -38.44
CA VAL A 123 -36.47 5.01 -38.67
C VAL A 123 -37.68 5.85 -39.03
N VAL A 124 -38.15 5.68 -40.26
CA VAL A 124 -39.46 6.13 -40.73
C VAL A 124 -40.50 5.25 -40.04
N VAL A 125 -41.42 5.83 -39.28
CA VAL A 125 -42.58 5.11 -38.72
C VAL A 125 -43.83 5.59 -39.45
N TYR A 126 -44.54 4.66 -40.07
CA TYR A 126 -45.88 4.88 -40.61
C TYR A 126 -46.90 4.79 -39.47
N ASP A 127 -47.82 5.76 -39.41
CA ASP A 127 -49.14 5.62 -38.77
C ASP A 127 -50.19 5.37 -39.88
N ARG A 128 -51.23 4.60 -39.55
CA ARG A 128 -52.33 4.12 -40.38
C ARG A 128 -53.23 5.20 -41.00
N ASN A 129 -52.83 6.47 -41.08
CA ASN A 129 -53.45 7.46 -41.95
C ASN A 129 -52.39 8.46 -42.46
N THR A 130 -52.05 8.32 -43.74
CA THR A 130 -51.03 9.06 -44.51
C THR A 130 -51.25 10.58 -44.61
N THR A 131 -50.43 11.40 -43.93
CA THR A 131 -50.05 12.77 -44.37
C THR A 131 -48.75 13.27 -43.71
N LEU A 132 -47.87 13.93 -44.47
CA LEU A 132 -46.56 14.51 -44.06
C LEU A 132 -46.66 15.97 -43.57
N ILE A 133 -45.97 16.35 -42.48
CA ILE A 133 -45.61 17.75 -42.15
C ILE A 133 -44.15 17.81 -41.63
N PRO A 134 -43.26 18.72 -42.09
CA PRO A 134 -41.88 18.84 -41.61
C PRO A 134 -41.74 19.65 -40.31
N ALA A 135 -40.73 19.32 -39.51
CA ALA A 135 -40.42 19.92 -38.22
C ALA A 135 -39.77 21.30 -38.34
N THR A 136 -40.34 22.30 -37.66
CA THR A 136 -39.63 23.53 -37.24
C THR A 136 -40.17 24.01 -35.90
N LEU A 137 -39.24 24.40 -35.02
CA LEU A 137 -39.37 25.17 -33.76
C LEU A 137 -39.75 24.37 -32.49
N VAL A 138 -38.82 24.25 -31.54
CA VAL A 138 -38.73 25.08 -30.30
C VAL A 138 -37.69 24.48 -29.34
N GLN A 139 -36.91 25.37 -28.73
CA GLN A 139 -35.81 25.19 -27.76
C GLN A 139 -36.25 24.70 -26.35
N PRO A 140 -35.29 24.38 -25.43
CA PRO A 140 -35.56 23.65 -24.19
C PRO A 140 -35.86 24.58 -23.01
N GLU A 141 -36.86 24.26 -22.20
CA GLU A 141 -37.12 24.93 -20.93
C GLU A 141 -37.43 23.90 -19.82
N ARG A 142 -36.78 24.10 -18.68
CA ARG A 142 -36.92 23.35 -17.43
C ARG A 142 -38.35 23.43 -16.88
N ARG A 143 -38.80 22.40 -16.15
CA ARG A 143 -39.33 22.57 -14.78
C ARG A 143 -39.59 21.24 -14.06
N ILE A 144 -39.11 21.18 -12.83
CA ILE A 144 -39.51 20.27 -11.76
C ILE A 144 -40.96 20.60 -11.35
N ARG A 145 -41.80 19.58 -11.15
CA ARG A 145 -42.89 19.65 -10.16
C ARG A 145 -43.32 18.25 -9.70
N TYR A 146 -43.13 18.00 -8.40
CA TYR A 146 -43.86 16.98 -7.64
C TYR A 146 -45.34 17.33 -7.60
N LEU A 147 -46.22 16.32 -7.66
CA LEU A 147 -47.47 16.27 -6.89
C LEU A 147 -47.98 14.82 -6.82
N ASN A 148 -48.20 14.38 -5.58
CA ASN A 148 -48.91 13.16 -5.22
C ASN A 148 -50.42 13.30 -5.49
N ARG A 149 -51.07 12.14 -5.65
CA ARG A 149 -52.26 11.66 -4.90
C ARG A 149 -53.52 11.34 -5.74
N GLU A 150 -53.86 10.05 -5.67
CA GLU A 150 -55.20 9.41 -5.60
C GLU A 150 -56.28 9.71 -6.65
N SER A 151 -56.80 8.66 -7.31
CA SER A 151 -58.12 8.07 -7.02
C SER A 151 -58.84 7.44 -8.25
N LEU A 152 -59.42 6.25 -8.01
CA LEU A 152 -60.67 5.70 -8.56
C LEU A 152 -60.70 5.04 -9.98
N ALA A 153 -61.07 3.75 -9.96
CA ALA A 153 -61.57 2.89 -11.07
C ALA A 153 -63.13 2.90 -11.12
N PRO A 154 -63.83 1.97 -11.83
CA PRO A 154 -64.00 1.65 -13.27
C PRO A 154 -65.51 1.81 -13.70
N PRO A 155 -66.01 1.29 -14.86
CA PRO A 155 -66.65 -0.06 -14.90
C PRO A 155 -66.55 -0.86 -16.24
N ILE A 156 -66.41 -2.20 -16.26
CA ILE A 156 -67.37 -3.37 -16.27
C ILE A 156 -67.91 -3.82 -17.66
N LEU A 157 -67.83 -5.17 -17.86
CA LEU A 157 -68.63 -6.15 -18.65
C LEU A 157 -67.96 -6.70 -19.93
N ALA A 158 -67.87 -8.00 -20.22
CA ALA A 158 -68.10 -9.25 -19.48
C ALA A 158 -67.69 -10.40 -20.42
N VAL A 159 -66.90 -11.38 -19.95
CA VAL A 159 -67.12 -12.80 -20.30
C VAL A 159 -66.79 -13.64 -19.07
N VAL A 160 -67.85 -13.98 -18.35
CA VAL A 160 -67.98 -15.07 -17.38
C VAL A 160 -67.85 -16.38 -18.16
N GLY A 161 -67.13 -17.39 -17.65
CA GLY A 161 -67.29 -18.72 -18.25
C GLY A 161 -66.44 -19.88 -17.77
N LEU A 162 -65.16 -19.72 -17.43
CA LEU A 162 -64.25 -20.89 -17.49
C LEU A 162 -63.40 -21.24 -16.26
N LEU A 163 -63.57 -20.61 -15.10
CA LEU A 163 -62.74 -20.90 -13.91
C LEU A 163 -63.51 -21.38 -12.66
N ALA A 164 -64.77 -21.80 -12.80
CA ALA A 164 -65.60 -22.26 -11.69
C ALA A 164 -65.77 -23.81 -11.57
N LEU A 165 -65.09 -24.63 -12.39
CA LEU A 165 -65.27 -26.09 -12.36
C LEU A 165 -64.09 -26.89 -11.74
N ALA A 166 -62.97 -26.26 -11.38
CA ALA A 166 -61.82 -26.96 -10.81
C ALA A 166 -61.80 -26.98 -9.26
N ILE A 167 -62.61 -26.15 -8.59
CA ILE A 167 -62.56 -25.97 -7.13
C ILE A 167 -63.47 -26.96 -6.36
N VAL A 168 -64.35 -27.71 -7.04
CA VAL A 168 -65.30 -28.62 -6.38
C VAL A 168 -64.82 -30.07 -6.30
N ILE A 169 -63.75 -30.46 -7.02
CA ILE A 169 -63.26 -31.86 -7.02
C ILE A 169 -62.06 -32.09 -6.09
N LEU A 170 -61.36 -31.04 -5.64
CA LEU A 170 -60.22 -31.19 -4.70
C LEU A 170 -60.58 -30.87 -3.24
N GLY A 171 -61.86 -31.02 -2.87
CA GLY A 171 -62.35 -30.96 -1.50
C GLY A 171 -62.59 -32.33 -0.84
N LEU A 172 -62.15 -33.44 -1.45
CA LEU A 172 -62.59 -34.79 -1.04
C LEU A 172 -61.47 -35.81 -0.77
N VAL A 173 -60.24 -35.38 -0.48
CA VAL A 173 -59.15 -36.25 0.01
C VAL A 173 -58.37 -35.60 1.18
N VAL A 174 -59.08 -34.96 2.12
CA VAL A 174 -58.52 -34.42 3.39
C VAL A 174 -59.03 -35.23 4.59
N GLY A 175 -59.17 -36.55 4.44
CA GLY A 175 -59.59 -37.43 5.53
C GLY A 175 -58.72 -38.67 5.60
N LEU A 176 -57.95 -38.78 6.69
CA LEU A 176 -57.17 -39.94 7.16
C LEU A 176 -55.84 -40.21 6.44
N VAL A 177 -54.72 -39.80 7.06
CA VAL A 177 -53.76 -40.68 7.78
C VAL A 177 -52.63 -39.77 8.30
N LEU A 178 -52.58 -39.56 9.63
CA LEU A 178 -51.39 -39.07 10.35
C LEU A 178 -50.53 -40.30 10.71
N PRO A 179 -49.21 -40.25 10.49
CA PRO A 179 -48.34 -40.20 11.66
C PRO A 179 -47.23 -39.15 11.53
N SER A 180 -47.08 -38.38 12.61
CA SER A 180 -45.89 -37.69 13.13
C SER A 180 -44.65 -37.57 12.22
N LEU A 181 -44.49 -36.41 11.58
CA LEU A 181 -43.18 -35.84 11.26
C LEU A 181 -42.92 -34.66 12.18
N SER A 182 -41.92 -34.86 13.04
CA SER A 182 -41.35 -33.85 13.94
C SER A 182 -40.88 -32.65 13.12
N SER A 183 -41.51 -31.50 13.33
CA SER A 183 -40.93 -30.21 12.94
C SER A 183 -39.63 -30.03 13.73
N ALA A 184 -38.48 -30.12 13.05
CA ALA A 184 -37.25 -29.58 13.61
C ALA A 184 -37.50 -28.09 13.88
N PRO A 185 -37.29 -27.59 15.11
CA PRO A 185 -37.49 -26.18 15.38
C PRO A 185 -36.47 -25.38 14.55
N MET A 186 -36.96 -24.41 13.78
CA MET A 186 -36.13 -23.31 13.32
C MET A 186 -35.51 -22.69 14.57
N ALA A 187 -34.19 -22.78 14.70
CA ALA A 187 -33.47 -22.14 15.79
C ALA A 187 -33.77 -20.64 15.75
N LEU A 188 -34.43 -20.15 16.81
CA LEU A 188 -34.62 -18.73 17.04
C LEU A 188 -33.25 -18.04 17.07
N PRO A 189 -33.12 -16.80 16.55
CA PRO A 189 -31.92 -16.01 16.83
C PRO A 189 -31.81 -15.84 18.34
N VAL A 190 -30.70 -16.31 18.91
CA VAL A 190 -30.38 -16.14 20.33
C VAL A 190 -30.29 -14.64 20.58
N THR A 191 -31.28 -14.07 21.25
CA THR A 191 -31.21 -12.71 21.78
C THR A 191 -30.21 -12.69 22.92
N GLY A 192 -28.94 -12.42 22.58
CA GLY A 192 -27.93 -12.01 23.54
C GLY A 192 -28.25 -10.62 24.10
N PRO A 193 -27.47 -10.13 25.09
CA PRO A 193 -27.59 -8.75 25.56
C PRO A 193 -27.50 -7.81 24.34
N ASN A 194 -28.38 -6.81 24.28
CA ASN A 194 -28.37 -5.77 23.25
C ASN A 194 -27.06 -4.96 23.31
N ASP A 195 -25.99 -5.48 22.70
CA ASP A 195 -24.98 -4.64 22.10
C ASP A 195 -25.56 -4.10 20.79
N GLY A 196 -25.61 -2.77 20.64
CA GLY A 196 -26.21 -2.14 19.46
C GLY A 196 -25.45 -2.42 18.15
N ASP A 197 -24.30 -3.09 18.21
CA ASP A 197 -23.42 -3.31 17.07
C ASP A 197 -24.03 -4.25 16.04
N TRP A 198 -24.53 -5.43 16.44
CA TRP A 198 -25.17 -6.35 15.50
C TRP A 198 -26.40 -5.71 14.84
N ALA A 199 -27.26 -5.06 15.62
CA ALA A 199 -28.46 -4.39 15.12
C ALA A 199 -28.12 -3.28 14.11
N ARG A 200 -27.08 -2.47 14.41
CA ARG A 200 -26.58 -1.42 13.51
C ARG A 200 -26.04 -2.01 12.21
N ILE A 201 -25.22 -3.04 12.28
CA ILE A 201 -24.61 -3.72 11.11
C ILE A 201 -25.70 -4.35 10.23
N GLN A 202 -26.65 -5.04 10.85
CA GLN A 202 -27.77 -5.67 10.15
C GLN A 202 -28.66 -4.63 9.47
N ALA A 203 -28.99 -3.52 10.15
CA ALA A 203 -29.76 -2.42 9.58
C ALA A 203 -29.03 -1.76 8.39
N ALA A 204 -27.71 -1.60 8.48
CA ALA A 204 -26.89 -1.08 7.39
C ALA A 204 -26.66 -2.09 6.25
N ARG A 205 -26.93 -3.38 6.48
CA ARG A 205 -26.59 -4.52 5.60
C ARG A 205 -25.12 -4.54 5.16
N LYS A 206 -24.25 -4.00 6.00
CA LYS A 206 -22.83 -3.78 5.69
C LYS A 206 -22.01 -3.95 6.96
N ILE A 207 -20.91 -4.69 6.85
CA ILE A 207 -19.90 -4.84 7.90
C ILE A 207 -18.56 -4.27 7.42
N THR A 208 -17.93 -3.47 8.27
CA THR A 208 -16.65 -2.82 8.00
C THR A 208 -15.54 -3.58 8.72
N ILE A 209 -14.57 -4.11 7.97
CA ILE A 209 -13.53 -4.99 8.48
C ILE A 209 -12.18 -4.29 8.43
N GLY A 210 -11.50 -4.17 9.56
CA GLY A 210 -10.10 -3.75 9.60
C GLY A 210 -9.17 -4.91 9.30
N THR A 211 -8.16 -4.67 8.48
CA THR A 211 -7.08 -5.62 8.20
C THR A 211 -5.79 -4.87 7.89
N THR A 212 -4.67 -5.58 7.82
CA THR A 212 -3.39 -5.03 7.37
C THR A 212 -3.00 -5.70 6.06
N ALA A 213 -2.99 -4.93 4.98
CA ALA A 213 -2.94 -5.46 3.62
C ALA A 213 -1.51 -5.71 3.06
N ASP A 214 -0.55 -6.04 3.92
CA ASP A 214 0.85 -6.31 3.58
C ASP A 214 1.36 -7.68 4.11
N TYR A 215 0.45 -8.62 4.38
CA TYR A 215 0.72 -9.87 5.08
C TYR A 215 0.27 -11.14 4.31
N PRO A 216 0.84 -11.42 3.13
CA PRO A 216 0.53 -12.64 2.39
C PRO A 216 1.00 -13.89 3.18
N PRO A 217 0.30 -15.03 3.07
CA PRO A 217 -0.90 -15.29 2.25
C PRO A 217 -2.25 -14.97 2.94
N PHE A 218 -2.24 -14.34 4.12
CA PHE A 218 -3.46 -14.08 4.91
C PHE A 218 -4.24 -12.87 4.40
N SER A 219 -3.64 -11.69 4.40
CA SER A 219 -4.29 -10.44 4.00
C SER A 219 -3.32 -9.58 3.20
N PHE A 220 -3.58 -9.43 1.91
CA PHE A 220 -2.73 -8.63 1.03
C PHE A 220 -3.52 -7.97 -0.09
N ARG A 221 -2.88 -7.03 -0.75
CA ARG A 221 -3.32 -6.54 -2.07
C ARG A 221 -2.60 -7.34 -3.14
N SER A 222 -3.36 -7.97 -4.04
CA SER A 222 -2.78 -8.68 -5.18
C SER A 222 -2.10 -7.70 -6.16
N LYS A 223 -1.48 -8.20 -7.24
CA LYS A 223 -0.80 -7.35 -8.24
C LYS A 223 -1.71 -6.29 -8.89
N ASN A 224 -3.03 -6.52 -8.91
CA ASN A 224 -4.01 -5.56 -9.43
C ASN A 224 -4.69 -4.74 -8.31
N PHE A 225 -4.16 -4.82 -7.09
CA PHE A 225 -4.66 -4.15 -5.88
C PHE A 225 -6.05 -4.54 -5.43
N ALA A 226 -6.58 -5.68 -5.90
CA ALA A 226 -7.72 -6.31 -5.26
C ALA A 226 -7.34 -6.82 -3.87
N TRP A 227 -8.31 -6.78 -2.94
CA TRP A 227 -8.20 -7.49 -1.66
C TRP A 227 -8.09 -8.97 -1.94
N ASP A 228 -7.07 -9.61 -1.37
CA ASP A 228 -6.83 -11.03 -1.57
C ASP A 228 -6.17 -11.69 -0.35
N GLY A 229 -6.24 -13.02 -0.31
CA GLY A 229 -5.72 -13.84 0.78
C GLY A 229 -6.81 -14.54 1.60
N PHE A 230 -6.35 -15.44 2.46
CA PHE A 230 -7.22 -16.29 3.25
C PHE A 230 -8.19 -15.51 4.16
N ASP A 231 -7.70 -14.51 4.89
CA ASP A 231 -8.50 -13.71 5.83
C ASP A 231 -9.57 -12.90 5.08
N ILE A 232 -9.22 -12.40 3.89
CA ILE A 232 -10.14 -11.66 3.02
C ILE A 232 -11.28 -12.56 2.57
N GLN A 233 -10.97 -13.76 2.06
CA GLN A 233 -12.00 -14.67 1.57
C GLN A 233 -12.83 -15.28 2.69
N LEU A 234 -12.22 -15.53 3.85
CA LEU A 234 -12.93 -15.98 5.04
C LEU A 234 -14.01 -14.96 5.43
N MET A 235 -13.66 -13.67 5.52
CA MET A 235 -14.62 -12.63 5.84
C MET A 235 -15.66 -12.40 4.77
N ASN A 236 -15.31 -12.48 3.48
CA ASN A 236 -16.28 -12.40 2.39
C ASN A 236 -17.34 -13.50 2.46
N GLU A 237 -16.93 -14.74 2.76
CA GLU A 237 -17.85 -15.87 2.90
C GLU A 237 -18.71 -15.75 4.17
N ILE A 238 -18.14 -15.28 5.29
CA ILE A 238 -18.91 -14.93 6.49
C ILE A 238 -19.97 -13.87 6.15
N GLY A 239 -19.58 -12.78 5.48
CA GLY A 239 -20.51 -11.71 5.09
C GLY A 239 -21.63 -12.23 4.19
N LYS A 240 -21.31 -13.09 3.22
CA LYS A 240 -22.30 -13.74 2.34
C LYS A 240 -23.32 -14.57 3.13
N ARG A 241 -22.88 -15.37 4.11
CA ARG A 241 -23.76 -16.18 4.96
C ARG A 241 -24.65 -15.33 5.87
N LEU A 242 -24.13 -14.19 6.31
CA LEU A 242 -24.86 -13.23 7.13
C LEU A 242 -25.71 -12.25 6.31
N GLY A 243 -25.66 -12.30 4.97
CA GLY A 243 -26.38 -11.38 4.09
C GLY A 243 -25.87 -9.93 4.14
N LEU A 244 -24.60 -9.74 4.49
CA LEU A 244 -23.92 -8.47 4.68
C LEU A 244 -22.94 -8.20 3.53
N GLN A 245 -22.85 -6.93 3.09
CA GLN A 245 -21.75 -6.47 2.26
C GLN A 245 -20.50 -6.27 3.13
N VAL A 246 -19.39 -6.91 2.75
CA VAL A 246 -18.10 -6.72 3.43
C VAL A 246 -17.35 -5.54 2.83
N SER A 247 -16.86 -4.66 3.68
CA SER A 247 -16.06 -3.49 3.31
C SER A 247 -14.77 -3.47 4.10
N PHE A 248 -13.64 -3.72 3.45
CA PHE A 248 -12.35 -3.73 4.11
C PHE A 248 -11.74 -2.33 4.25
N VAL A 249 -10.99 -2.12 5.32
CA VAL A 249 -10.22 -0.91 5.65
C VAL A 249 -8.80 -1.34 5.98
N ASP A 250 -7.82 -0.76 5.28
CA ASP A 250 -6.40 -1.03 5.54
C ASP A 250 -5.90 -0.14 6.68
N ILE A 251 -5.46 -0.76 7.77
CA ILE A 251 -5.00 -0.12 9.00
C ILE A 251 -3.67 -0.80 9.42
N PRO A 252 -2.66 -0.04 9.85
CA PRO A 252 -1.46 -0.61 10.48
C PRO A 252 -1.84 -1.58 11.61
N PHE A 253 -1.09 -2.67 11.74
CA PHE A 253 -1.44 -3.78 12.64
C PHE A 253 -1.64 -3.34 14.10
N ASP A 254 -0.76 -2.47 14.60
CA ASP A 254 -0.83 -1.88 15.95
C ASP A 254 -2.03 -0.93 16.16
N GLY A 255 -2.69 -0.49 15.09
CA GLY A 255 -3.86 0.37 15.12
C GLY A 255 -5.21 -0.35 15.10
N LEU A 256 -5.26 -1.66 14.82
CA LEU A 256 -6.52 -2.40 14.62
C LEU A 256 -7.42 -2.42 15.86
N THR A 257 -6.86 -2.75 17.03
CA THR A 257 -7.61 -2.79 18.29
C THR A 257 -8.14 -1.40 18.68
N GLY A 258 -7.34 -0.34 18.46
CA GLY A 258 -7.78 1.04 18.67
C GLY A 258 -8.92 1.43 17.73
N ALA A 259 -8.83 1.07 16.45
CA ALA A 259 -9.90 1.31 15.48
C ALA A 259 -11.23 0.62 15.85
N LEU A 260 -11.17 -0.58 16.43
CA LEU A 260 -12.34 -1.25 17.00
C LEU A 260 -12.92 -0.44 18.16
N GLN A 261 -12.11 -0.06 19.14
CA GLN A 261 -12.54 0.72 20.31
C GLN A 261 -13.20 2.05 19.90
N LEU A 262 -12.66 2.69 18.86
CA LEU A 262 -13.17 3.96 18.30
C LEU A 262 -14.37 3.81 17.36
N ASN A 263 -14.92 2.61 17.16
CA ASN A 263 -16.08 2.39 16.28
C ASN A 263 -15.79 2.70 14.80
N GLN A 264 -14.52 2.67 14.38
CA GLN A 264 -14.12 2.89 12.99
C GLN A 264 -14.28 1.64 12.12
N ILE A 265 -14.20 0.47 12.75
CA ILE A 265 -14.40 -0.85 12.15
C ILE A 265 -15.29 -1.68 13.09
N ASP A 266 -15.98 -2.66 12.51
CA ASP A 266 -16.91 -3.55 13.21
C ASP A 266 -16.22 -4.82 13.72
N ALA A 267 -15.26 -5.33 12.94
CA ALA A 267 -14.42 -6.47 13.29
C ALA A 267 -13.01 -6.28 12.69
N ALA A 268 -11.99 -6.95 13.24
CA ALA A 268 -10.63 -6.96 12.70
C ALA A 268 -10.13 -8.39 12.44
N ILE A 269 -9.47 -8.59 11.30
CA ILE A 269 -8.83 -9.86 10.92
C ILE A 269 -7.51 -9.56 10.18
N ALA A 270 -6.41 -10.14 10.65
CA ALA A 270 -5.07 -9.99 10.09
C ALA A 270 -4.11 -11.00 10.75
N ALA A 271 -4.43 -12.30 10.76
CA ALA A 271 -3.70 -13.32 11.53
C ALA A 271 -3.53 -12.94 13.02
N ILE A 272 -4.59 -12.41 13.64
CA ILE A 272 -4.52 -11.85 15.00
C ILE A 272 -4.58 -12.95 16.06
N SER A 273 -3.48 -13.17 16.77
CA SER A 273 -3.42 -14.08 17.91
C SER A 273 -4.29 -13.64 19.09
N VAL A 274 -4.99 -14.60 19.70
CA VAL A 274 -5.66 -14.42 21.00
C VAL A 274 -4.62 -14.35 22.11
N THR A 275 -4.59 -13.24 22.86
CA THR A 275 -3.77 -13.10 24.08
C THR A 275 -4.60 -12.53 25.24
N PRO A 276 -4.21 -12.76 26.50
CA PRO A 276 -4.89 -12.19 27.67
C PRO A 276 -4.99 -10.66 27.61
N GLU A 277 -3.94 -10.00 27.13
CA GLU A 277 -3.87 -8.54 27.03
C GLU A 277 -4.87 -8.00 26.01
N ARG A 278 -4.97 -8.64 24.84
CA ARG A 278 -5.97 -8.27 23.82
C ARG A 278 -7.38 -8.59 24.29
N GLN A 279 -7.59 -9.73 24.95
CA GLN A 279 -8.90 -10.11 25.53
C GLN A 279 -9.39 -9.10 26.58
N ALA A 280 -8.51 -8.34 27.23
CA ALA A 280 -8.92 -7.26 28.12
C ALA A 280 -9.51 -6.06 27.37
N ALA A 281 -9.11 -5.84 26.11
CA ALA A 281 -9.49 -4.69 25.29
C ALA A 281 -10.61 -4.98 24.27
N VAL A 282 -10.71 -6.22 23.78
CA VAL A 282 -11.66 -6.70 22.74
C VAL A 282 -12.20 -8.09 23.09
N ASP A 283 -13.21 -8.54 22.34
CA ASP A 283 -13.67 -9.92 22.35
C ASP A 283 -13.23 -10.66 21.08
N PHE A 284 -13.04 -11.97 21.16
CA PHE A 284 -12.54 -12.78 20.05
C PHE A 284 -13.55 -13.85 19.61
N THR A 285 -13.67 -14.09 18.32
CA THR A 285 -14.38 -15.26 17.80
C THR A 285 -13.70 -16.58 18.19
N ASN A 286 -14.30 -17.69 17.78
CA ASN A 286 -13.63 -18.98 17.73
C ASN A 286 -12.36 -18.89 16.87
N ILE A 287 -11.39 -19.72 17.22
CA ILE A 287 -10.12 -19.83 16.48
C ILE A 287 -10.43 -20.35 15.08
N TYR A 288 -9.97 -19.62 14.06
CA TYR A 288 -10.15 -20.01 12.67
C TYR A 288 -8.87 -20.59 12.04
N TYR A 289 -7.71 -20.40 12.69
CA TYR A 289 -6.42 -20.94 12.24
C TYR A 289 -5.44 -21.02 13.41
N VAL A 290 -4.57 -22.04 13.41
CA VAL A 290 -3.46 -22.17 14.37
C VAL A 290 -2.15 -22.04 13.60
N GLY A 291 -1.42 -20.98 13.88
CA GLY A 291 -0.12 -20.68 13.28
C GLY A 291 1.06 -20.95 14.20
N GLU A 292 2.24 -20.67 13.68
CA GLU A 292 3.50 -20.66 14.41
C GLU A 292 4.40 -19.55 13.86
N ASP A 293 5.43 -19.19 14.61
CA ASP A 293 6.47 -18.25 14.21
C ASP A 293 7.43 -18.83 13.17
N GLY A 294 8.01 -17.96 12.36
CA GLY A 294 9.15 -18.21 11.48
C GLY A 294 10.23 -17.15 11.69
N HIS A 295 11.48 -17.58 11.59
CA HIS A 295 12.66 -16.74 11.73
C HIS A 295 13.41 -16.66 10.42
N LEU A 296 13.61 -15.45 9.92
CA LEU A 296 14.26 -15.19 8.64
C LEU A 296 15.64 -14.59 8.87
N ALA A 297 16.63 -15.08 8.13
CA ALA A 297 17.92 -14.43 7.98
C ALA A 297 18.14 -14.05 6.51
N ARG A 298 19.13 -13.20 6.23
CA ARG A 298 19.56 -12.96 4.84
C ARG A 298 20.03 -14.24 4.18
N GLN A 299 19.86 -14.31 2.85
CA GLN A 299 20.29 -15.46 2.06
C GLN A 299 21.79 -15.79 2.24
N ASP A 300 22.63 -14.75 2.30
CA ASP A 300 24.09 -14.81 2.43
C ASP A 300 24.58 -14.90 3.90
N SER A 301 23.68 -14.93 4.88
CA SER A 301 24.05 -15.02 6.29
C SER A 301 24.67 -16.37 6.65
N ASN A 302 25.66 -16.39 7.55
CA ASN A 302 26.20 -17.62 8.14
C ASN A 302 25.29 -18.22 9.22
N LEU A 303 24.22 -17.51 9.61
CA LEU A 303 23.23 -18.04 10.55
C LEU A 303 22.46 -19.17 9.88
N THR A 304 22.56 -20.37 10.44
CA THR A 304 21.92 -21.57 9.90
C THR A 304 20.73 -22.02 10.71
N GLN A 305 20.71 -21.76 12.02
CA GLN A 305 19.64 -22.25 12.89
C GLN A 305 19.39 -21.37 14.11
N ILE A 306 18.10 -21.23 14.46
CA ILE A 306 17.57 -20.71 15.73
C ILE A 306 16.68 -21.82 16.30
N ARG A 307 17.00 -22.28 17.51
CA ARG A 307 16.28 -23.36 18.21
C ARG A 307 15.60 -22.86 19.49
N PHE A 308 16.11 -21.77 20.05
CA PHE A 308 15.59 -21.17 21.28
C PHE A 308 15.61 -19.65 21.16
N ALA A 309 14.78 -18.97 21.94
CA ALA A 309 14.80 -17.50 22.01
C ALA A 309 16.21 -16.96 22.34
N ASP A 310 16.95 -17.64 23.23
CA ASP A 310 18.29 -17.24 23.67
C ASP A 310 19.33 -17.21 22.52
N ASP A 311 19.10 -17.94 21.42
CA ASP A 311 19.98 -17.90 20.24
C ASP A 311 19.95 -16.52 19.55
N MET A 312 18.90 -15.74 19.81
CA MET A 312 18.72 -14.38 19.28
C MET A 312 19.28 -13.29 20.19
N ALA A 313 19.69 -13.61 21.43
CA ALA A 313 20.04 -12.62 22.44
C ALA A 313 21.16 -11.63 22.02
N LYS A 314 22.06 -12.05 21.13
CA LYS A 314 23.19 -11.25 20.62
C LYS A 314 22.99 -10.72 19.20
N LEU A 315 21.84 -10.99 18.58
CA LEU A 315 21.54 -10.63 17.20
C LEU A 315 20.77 -9.32 17.12
N GLN A 316 20.84 -8.64 15.98
CA GLN A 316 19.93 -7.55 15.63
C GLN A 316 18.60 -8.14 15.12
N VAL A 317 17.54 -8.00 15.91
CA VAL A 317 16.25 -8.65 15.66
C VAL A 317 15.16 -7.64 15.33
N GLY A 318 14.51 -7.84 14.19
CA GLY A 318 13.34 -7.10 13.75
C GLY A 318 12.03 -7.87 13.99
N VAL A 319 11.00 -7.16 14.44
CA VAL A 319 9.62 -7.67 14.56
C VAL A 319 8.61 -6.63 14.07
N GLN A 320 7.37 -7.05 13.81
CA GLN A 320 6.27 -6.11 13.63
C GLN A 320 5.81 -5.54 14.99
N ARG A 321 5.59 -4.24 15.05
CA ARG A 321 5.03 -3.55 16.22
C ARG A 321 3.61 -4.02 16.50
N GLY A 322 3.27 -4.18 17.78
CA GLY A 322 1.99 -4.70 18.25
C GLY A 322 1.84 -6.22 18.11
N SER A 323 2.82 -6.91 17.52
CA SER A 323 2.80 -8.36 17.36
C SER A 323 3.09 -9.08 18.68
N VAL A 324 2.62 -10.32 18.77
CA VAL A 324 2.97 -11.23 19.86
C VAL A 324 4.48 -11.51 19.95
N TYR A 325 5.20 -11.39 18.84
CA TYR A 325 6.66 -11.54 18.78
C TYR A 325 7.38 -10.37 19.44
N GLU A 326 6.81 -9.17 19.36
CA GLU A 326 7.31 -8.01 20.09
C GLU A 326 7.25 -8.25 21.60
N THR A 327 6.08 -8.65 22.09
CA THR A 327 5.88 -8.97 23.52
C THR A 327 6.75 -10.13 23.96
N TRP A 328 6.80 -11.22 23.19
CA TRP A 328 7.56 -12.41 23.53
C TRP A 328 9.05 -12.13 23.67
N LEU A 329 9.68 -11.48 22.68
CA LEU A 329 11.12 -11.20 22.74
C LEU A 329 11.45 -10.09 23.73
N THR A 330 10.55 -9.10 23.90
CA THR A 330 10.72 -8.08 24.94
C THR A 330 10.73 -8.72 26.33
N THR A 331 9.76 -9.59 26.63
CA THR A 331 9.65 -10.21 27.95
C THR A 331 10.71 -11.27 28.21
N SER A 332 11.08 -12.07 27.21
CA SER A 332 12.01 -13.19 27.38
C SER A 332 13.49 -12.79 27.27
N LEU A 333 13.83 -11.78 26.46
CA LEU A 333 15.22 -11.39 26.19
C LEU A 333 15.57 -9.97 26.65
N VAL A 334 14.72 -8.98 26.36
CA VAL A 334 15.05 -7.57 26.64
C VAL A 334 14.90 -7.25 28.13
N ASN A 335 13.73 -7.53 28.72
CA ASN A 335 13.44 -7.27 30.12
C ASN A 335 14.27 -8.13 31.09
N THR A 336 14.74 -9.29 30.62
CA THR A 336 15.66 -10.17 31.37
C THR A 336 17.12 -9.74 31.26
N GLY A 337 17.42 -8.71 30.46
CA GLY A 337 18.77 -8.19 30.23
C GLY A 337 19.64 -9.08 29.33
N LYS A 338 19.09 -10.13 28.71
CA LYS A 338 19.83 -11.01 27.79
C LYS A 338 20.10 -10.34 26.45
N MET A 339 19.20 -9.49 25.97
CA MET A 339 19.32 -8.71 24.73
C MET A 339 19.34 -7.21 25.05
N PRO A 340 20.34 -6.44 24.55
CA PRO A 340 20.31 -4.99 24.62
C PRO A 340 19.13 -4.42 23.82
N VAL A 341 18.44 -3.41 24.35
CA VAL A 341 17.35 -2.72 23.63
C VAL A 341 17.81 -2.18 22.26
N SER A 342 19.08 -1.78 22.14
CA SER A 342 19.68 -1.32 20.87
C SER A 342 19.73 -2.37 19.77
N ASN A 343 19.54 -3.65 20.10
CA ASN A 343 19.54 -4.76 19.17
C ASN A 343 18.11 -5.23 18.80
N PHE A 344 17.08 -4.57 19.34
CA PHE A 344 15.70 -4.93 19.14
C PHE A 344 14.93 -3.84 18.41
N PHE A 345 14.34 -4.16 17.27
CA PHE A 345 13.75 -3.20 16.35
C PHE A 345 12.29 -3.56 16.03
N ALA A 346 11.36 -2.70 16.44
CA ALA A 346 9.94 -2.86 16.15
C ALA A 346 9.49 -1.95 14.99
N TYR A 347 9.08 -2.58 13.88
CA TYR A 347 8.64 -1.92 12.65
C TYR A 347 7.13 -1.91 12.54
N THR A 348 6.52 -0.81 12.11
CA THR A 348 5.08 -0.81 11.88
C THR A 348 4.68 -1.66 10.67
N GLN A 349 5.49 -1.63 9.61
CA GLN A 349 5.27 -2.46 8.41
C GLN A 349 6.29 -3.60 8.39
N ILE A 350 5.83 -4.84 8.29
CA ILE A 350 6.74 -5.99 8.27
C ILE A 350 7.64 -5.97 7.02
N SER A 351 7.14 -5.40 5.92
CA SER A 351 7.90 -5.20 4.68
C SER A 351 9.16 -4.34 4.88
N GLN A 352 9.12 -3.37 5.81
CA GLN A 352 10.28 -2.56 6.16
C GLN A 352 11.32 -3.39 6.94
N ALA A 353 10.88 -4.23 7.89
CA ALA A 353 11.78 -5.15 8.58
C ALA A 353 12.48 -6.10 7.61
N LEU A 354 11.74 -6.65 6.63
CA LEU A 354 12.31 -7.50 5.58
C LEU A 354 13.28 -6.73 4.66
N GLY A 355 13.01 -5.46 4.37
CA GLY A 355 13.93 -4.59 3.64
C GLY A 355 15.23 -4.33 4.40
N ASP A 356 15.14 -4.04 5.70
CA ASP A 356 16.28 -3.83 6.59
C ASP A 356 17.10 -5.11 6.77
N LEU A 357 16.44 -6.26 6.87
CA LEU A 357 17.08 -7.57 6.85
C LEU A 357 17.89 -7.73 5.56
N LYS A 358 17.29 -7.58 4.38
CA LYS A 358 17.99 -7.70 3.09
C LYS A 358 19.14 -6.69 2.93
N ALA A 359 19.01 -5.50 3.52
CA ALA A 359 20.03 -4.45 3.50
C ALA A 359 21.14 -4.62 4.55
N ASN A 360 21.18 -5.76 5.26
CA ASN A 360 22.16 -6.05 6.31
C ASN A 360 22.13 -5.04 7.48
N ARG A 361 20.95 -4.55 7.83
CA ARG A 361 20.71 -3.76 9.05
C ARG A 361 20.17 -4.60 10.21
N LEU A 362 19.68 -5.80 9.91
CA LEU A 362 19.21 -6.80 10.87
C LEU A 362 19.87 -8.14 10.56
N ASP A 363 20.03 -8.96 11.59
CA ASP A 363 20.46 -10.35 11.47
C ASP A 363 19.27 -11.28 11.26
N VAL A 364 18.16 -10.99 11.96
CA VAL A 364 16.96 -11.84 12.02
C VAL A 364 15.69 -11.00 11.97
N VAL A 365 14.67 -11.48 11.28
CA VAL A 365 13.28 -11.02 11.42
C VAL A 365 12.42 -12.17 11.93
N VAL A 366 11.60 -11.91 12.95
CA VAL A 366 10.63 -12.87 13.50
C VAL A 366 9.20 -12.44 13.13
N MET A 367 8.46 -13.35 12.50
CA MET A 367 7.08 -13.14 12.04
C MET A 367 6.35 -14.48 11.98
N ASP A 368 5.12 -14.53 11.47
CA ASP A 368 4.42 -15.81 11.29
C ASP A 368 5.05 -16.67 10.18
N TYR A 369 5.00 -17.98 10.34
CA TYR A 369 5.69 -18.94 9.49
C TYR A 369 5.26 -18.92 8.02
N LEU A 370 3.95 -18.88 7.73
CA LEU A 370 3.47 -18.86 6.34
C LEU A 370 3.87 -17.56 5.61
N PRO A 371 3.72 -16.36 6.21
CA PRO A 371 4.31 -15.14 5.68
C PRO A 371 5.83 -15.20 5.53
N ALA A 372 6.54 -15.82 6.46
CA ALA A 372 7.98 -16.01 6.34
C ALA A 372 8.34 -16.91 5.13
N GLN A 373 7.59 -17.98 4.89
CA GLN A 373 7.75 -18.82 3.71
C GLN A 373 7.46 -18.04 2.41
N ASP A 374 6.46 -17.18 2.40
CA ASP A 374 6.18 -16.32 1.25
C ASP A 374 7.36 -15.38 0.97
N ALA A 375 7.93 -14.76 2.01
CA ALA A 375 9.13 -13.93 1.87
C ALA A 375 10.34 -14.70 1.31
N VAL A 376 10.52 -15.97 1.69
CA VAL A 376 11.55 -16.86 1.12
C VAL A 376 11.30 -17.12 -0.37
N LYS A 377 10.05 -17.38 -0.78
CA LYS A 377 9.68 -17.56 -2.20
C LYS A 377 9.96 -16.31 -3.03
N GLN A 378 9.78 -15.12 -2.45
CA GLN A 378 10.11 -13.84 -3.09
C GLN A 378 11.63 -13.60 -3.20
N GLY A 379 12.45 -14.32 -2.43
CA GLY A 379 13.91 -14.31 -2.53
C GLY A 379 14.63 -13.26 -1.68
N GLY A 380 15.94 -13.47 -1.48
CA GLY A 380 16.85 -12.61 -0.71
C GLY A 380 16.92 -12.93 0.79
N VAL A 381 16.08 -13.84 1.28
CA VAL A 381 16.05 -14.32 2.67
C VAL A 381 15.88 -15.83 2.71
N LYS A 382 16.29 -16.45 3.82
CA LYS A 382 16.11 -17.87 4.11
C LYS A 382 15.52 -18.07 5.50
N LEU A 383 14.79 -19.17 5.67
CA LEU A 383 14.31 -19.58 6.99
C LEU A 383 15.46 -20.20 7.80
N VAL A 384 15.62 -19.76 9.05
CA VAL A 384 16.63 -20.28 10.00
C VAL A 384 15.99 -20.88 11.25
N GLY A 385 14.67 -20.83 11.41
CA GLY A 385 13.98 -21.47 12.52
C GLY A 385 12.47 -21.21 12.42
N HIS A 386 11.67 -21.97 13.16
CA HIS A 386 10.23 -21.80 13.29
C HIS A 386 9.71 -22.61 14.48
N GLY A 387 8.46 -22.40 14.88
CA GLY A 387 7.77 -23.28 15.83
C GLY A 387 8.14 -23.11 17.30
N LEU A 388 8.69 -21.96 17.70
CA LEU A 388 8.99 -21.64 19.10
C LEU A 388 7.78 -21.04 19.84
N ALA A 389 6.81 -20.50 19.10
CA ALA A 389 5.64 -19.81 19.61
C ALA A 389 4.40 -20.10 18.74
N LYS A 390 3.55 -21.02 19.22
CA LYS A 390 2.25 -21.30 18.59
C LYS A 390 1.29 -20.12 18.75
N GLN A 391 0.51 -19.88 17.69
CA GLN A 391 -0.43 -18.77 17.60
C GLN A 391 -1.85 -19.25 17.33
N ASN A 392 -2.81 -18.73 18.08
CA ASN A 392 -4.23 -19.02 17.90
C ASN A 392 -4.92 -17.82 17.26
N TYR A 393 -5.18 -17.85 15.95
CA TYR A 393 -5.78 -16.73 15.24
C TYR A 393 -7.30 -16.71 15.35
N ALA A 394 -7.85 -15.55 15.68
CA ALA A 394 -9.28 -15.30 15.76
C ALA A 394 -9.61 -13.89 15.22
N ILE A 395 -10.89 -13.62 15.00
CA ILE A 395 -11.39 -12.31 14.58
C ILE A 395 -11.67 -11.49 15.85
N GLU A 396 -11.15 -10.27 15.91
CA GLU A 396 -11.47 -9.33 16.98
C GLU A 396 -12.81 -8.63 16.70
N VAL A 397 -13.63 -8.48 17.73
CA VAL A 397 -14.79 -7.60 17.75
C VAL A 397 -14.71 -6.69 18.97
N ARG A 398 -15.43 -5.56 18.96
CA ARG A 398 -15.46 -4.65 20.11
C ARG A 398 -15.87 -5.40 21.38
N LYS A 399 -15.25 -5.04 22.51
CA LYS A 399 -15.60 -5.56 23.83
C LYS A 399 -17.08 -5.36 24.10
N GLY A 400 -17.75 -6.44 24.50
CA GLY A 400 -19.19 -6.48 24.78
C GLY A 400 -20.07 -6.76 23.56
N SER A 401 -19.53 -6.89 22.34
CA SER A 401 -20.29 -7.12 21.10
C SER A 401 -20.65 -8.60 20.88
N MET A 402 -21.22 -9.21 21.92
CA MET A 402 -21.58 -10.62 22.02
C MET A 402 -22.51 -11.09 20.88
N SER A 403 -23.48 -10.27 20.47
CA SER A 403 -24.41 -10.62 19.39
C SER A 403 -23.69 -10.72 18.05
N LEU A 404 -22.80 -9.76 17.74
CA LEU A 404 -21.97 -9.81 16.54
C LEU A 404 -21.02 -11.01 16.57
N GLN A 405 -20.33 -11.21 17.69
CA GLN A 405 -19.42 -12.33 17.92
C GLN A 405 -20.11 -13.68 17.66
N ASN A 406 -21.32 -13.87 18.21
CA ASN A 406 -22.08 -15.12 18.06
C ASN A 406 -22.50 -15.38 16.62
N ASN A 407 -22.94 -14.35 15.89
CA ASN A 407 -23.28 -14.49 14.47
C ASN A 407 -22.06 -14.88 13.62
N ILE A 408 -20.90 -14.27 13.88
CA ILE A 408 -19.65 -14.64 13.19
C ILE A 408 -19.23 -16.07 13.56
N ASN A 409 -19.29 -16.44 14.84
CA ASN A 409 -18.99 -17.80 15.31
C ASN A 409 -19.88 -18.85 14.66
N GLN A 410 -21.18 -18.56 14.51
CA GLN A 410 -22.11 -19.45 13.84
C GLN A 410 -21.74 -19.64 12.37
N ALA A 411 -21.39 -18.58 11.66
CA ALA A 411 -20.93 -18.65 10.27
C ALA A 411 -19.63 -19.46 10.14
N LEU A 412 -18.64 -19.21 11.01
CA LEU A 412 -17.39 -19.97 11.07
C LEU A 412 -17.64 -21.46 11.30
N ALA A 413 -18.51 -21.82 12.26
CA ALA A 413 -18.84 -23.21 12.54
C ALA A 413 -19.50 -23.89 11.33
N GLN A 414 -20.40 -23.21 10.62
CA GLN A 414 -21.00 -23.73 9.39
C GLN A 414 -19.95 -23.95 8.29
N MET A 415 -19.04 -22.99 8.10
CA MET A 415 -17.96 -23.09 7.11
C MET A 415 -16.95 -24.18 7.44
N GLN A 416 -16.77 -24.50 8.73
CA GLN A 416 -15.97 -25.64 9.16
C GLN A 416 -16.68 -26.96 8.84
N MET A 417 -17.98 -27.07 9.18
CA MET A 417 -18.78 -28.28 8.96
C MET A 417 -18.94 -28.64 7.48
N ASP A 418 -19.08 -27.66 6.59
CA ASP A 418 -19.24 -27.89 5.15
C ASP A 418 -17.90 -27.93 4.36
N GLY A 419 -16.77 -27.80 5.06
CA GLY A 419 -15.43 -27.88 4.48
C GLY A 419 -14.97 -26.61 3.76
N THR A 420 -15.74 -25.51 3.78
CA THR A 420 -15.36 -24.25 3.14
C THR A 420 -14.07 -23.67 3.71
N VAL A 421 -13.86 -23.70 5.04
CA VAL A 421 -12.60 -23.25 5.66
C VAL A 421 -11.41 -24.07 5.14
N THR A 422 -11.58 -25.38 4.99
CA THR A 422 -10.53 -26.28 4.50
C THR A 422 -10.18 -25.95 3.04
N LYS A 423 -11.19 -25.74 2.19
CA LYS A 423 -10.98 -25.34 0.79
C LYS A 423 -10.24 -24.01 0.67
N LEU A 424 -10.66 -23.01 1.46
CA LEU A 424 -9.99 -21.70 1.48
C LEU A 424 -8.54 -21.82 1.97
N ALA A 425 -8.29 -22.58 3.04
CA ALA A 425 -6.93 -22.76 3.55
C ALA A 425 -6.05 -23.51 2.54
N GLN A 426 -6.57 -24.55 1.87
CA GLN A 426 -5.82 -25.25 0.84
C GLN A 426 -5.50 -24.32 -0.34
N GLN A 427 -6.47 -23.53 -0.79
CA GLN A 427 -6.31 -22.61 -1.92
C GLN A 427 -5.30 -21.49 -1.63
N TYR A 428 -5.37 -20.86 -0.46
CA TYR A 428 -4.61 -19.65 -0.15
C TYR A 428 -3.35 -19.92 0.66
N LEU A 429 -3.41 -20.85 1.61
CA LEU A 429 -2.31 -21.14 2.53
C LEU A 429 -1.47 -22.34 2.07
N GLY A 430 -1.97 -23.14 1.11
CA GLY A 430 -1.30 -24.35 0.65
C GLY A 430 -1.26 -25.46 1.70
N VAL A 431 -2.11 -25.37 2.73
CA VAL A 431 -2.19 -26.35 3.82
C VAL A 431 -3.61 -26.90 3.93
N ILE A 432 -3.72 -28.13 4.41
CA ILE A 432 -4.98 -28.69 4.89
C ILE A 432 -4.94 -28.52 6.41
N PRO A 433 -5.65 -27.54 6.99
CA PRO A 433 -5.66 -27.37 8.44
C PRO A 433 -6.18 -28.66 9.07
N ALA A 434 -5.56 -29.10 10.17
CA ALA A 434 -6.19 -30.10 11.02
C ALA A 434 -7.61 -29.63 11.38
N PRO A 435 -8.59 -30.54 11.54
CA PRO A 435 -9.94 -30.15 11.94
C PRO A 435 -9.87 -29.27 13.19
N ILE A 436 -10.09 -27.98 12.99
CA ILE A 436 -10.15 -27.04 14.09
C ILE A 436 -11.52 -27.31 14.71
N ILE A 437 -11.56 -28.15 15.74
CA ILE A 437 -12.76 -28.23 16.57
C ILE A 437 -13.00 -26.79 17.01
N PRO A 438 -14.18 -26.18 16.79
CA PRO A 438 -14.48 -24.84 17.25
C PRO A 438 -14.27 -24.80 18.75
N THR A 439 -13.06 -24.41 19.13
CA THR A 439 -12.59 -24.40 20.49
C THR A 439 -12.93 -22.99 20.94
N PRO A 440 -13.78 -22.83 21.96
CA PRO A 440 -14.00 -21.53 22.56
C PRO A 440 -12.64 -20.91 22.86
N ALA A 441 -12.46 -19.62 22.54
CA ALA A 441 -11.28 -18.91 22.98
C ALA A 441 -11.08 -19.17 24.50
N PRO A 442 -9.85 -19.46 24.97
CA PRO A 442 -9.63 -19.81 26.37
C PRO A 442 -10.29 -18.80 27.31
N ALA A 443 -11.14 -19.29 28.22
CA ALA A 443 -11.74 -18.49 29.28
C ALA A 443 -10.70 -18.30 30.39
N ILE A 444 -10.24 -17.06 30.58
CA ILE A 444 -9.35 -16.70 31.70
C ILE A 444 -10.22 -16.10 32.81
N PRO A 445 -9.97 -16.42 34.10
CA PRO A 445 -10.68 -15.82 35.23
C PRO A 445 -10.63 -14.29 35.19
N GLN A 446 -11.77 -13.65 35.45
CA GLN A 446 -11.92 -12.19 35.53
C GLN A 446 -10.84 -11.57 36.42
N PRO A 447 -10.01 -10.63 35.91
CA PRO A 447 -9.22 -9.78 36.77
C PRO A 447 -10.15 -8.84 37.55
N THR A 448 -9.96 -8.77 38.86
CA THR A 448 -10.59 -7.77 39.73
C THR A 448 -10.25 -6.39 39.20
N ALA A 449 -11.28 -5.58 38.90
CA ALA A 449 -11.12 -4.21 38.44
C ALA A 449 -10.33 -3.39 39.46
N THR A 450 -9.04 -3.19 39.18
CA THR A 450 -8.28 -2.08 39.72
C THR A 450 -8.40 -0.93 38.73
N THR A 451 -8.70 0.27 39.25
CA THR A 451 -8.74 1.50 38.47
C THR A 451 -7.36 1.75 37.89
N GLY A 452 -7.15 1.30 36.65
CA GLY A 452 -5.95 1.58 35.89
C GLY A 452 -5.79 3.09 35.63
N PRO A 453 -4.59 3.52 35.20
CA PRO A 453 -4.38 4.89 34.75
C PRO A 453 -5.43 5.27 33.69
N PRO A 454 -5.78 6.57 33.55
CA PRO A 454 -6.68 7.02 32.49
C PRO A 454 -6.22 6.45 31.13
N PRO A 455 -7.17 6.03 30.26
CA PRO A 455 -6.82 5.36 29.02
C PRO A 455 -5.82 6.23 28.22
N PRO A 456 -4.73 5.64 27.71
CA PRO A 456 -3.79 6.38 26.88
C PRO A 456 -4.51 7.00 25.67
N CYS A 457 -4.03 8.16 25.23
CA CYS A 457 -4.50 8.82 24.01
C CYS A 457 -4.44 7.84 22.84
N ILE A 458 -5.57 7.68 22.13
CA ILE A 458 -5.71 6.82 20.95
C ILE A 458 -5.82 7.74 19.75
N ASP A 459 -4.79 7.78 18.91
CA ASP A 459 -4.83 8.49 17.64
C ASP A 459 -5.74 7.73 16.65
N GLY A 460 -6.66 8.42 15.99
CA GLY A 460 -7.60 7.77 15.08
C GLY A 460 -8.01 8.67 13.92
N LEU A 461 -7.78 8.21 12.69
CA LEU A 461 -8.20 8.88 11.46
C LEU A 461 -9.28 8.10 10.74
N ALA A 462 -10.37 8.77 10.37
CA ALA A 462 -11.34 8.28 9.39
C ALA A 462 -11.31 9.12 8.11
N PHE A 463 -11.32 8.45 6.96
CA PHE A 463 -11.53 9.10 5.67
C PHE A 463 -12.99 9.57 5.56
N VAL A 464 -13.21 10.80 5.11
CA VAL A 464 -14.56 11.36 4.89
C VAL A 464 -14.88 11.40 3.39
N GLN A 465 -14.05 12.08 2.59
CA GLN A 465 -14.25 12.20 1.14
C GLN A 465 -12.99 12.69 0.41
N HIS A 466 -12.93 12.48 -0.89
CA HIS A 466 -11.92 13.09 -1.76
C HIS A 466 -12.29 14.55 -2.06
N LEU A 467 -11.29 15.42 -2.24
CA LEU A 467 -11.50 16.84 -2.55
C LEU A 467 -11.13 17.24 -3.98
N THR A 468 -10.12 16.60 -4.60
CA THR A 468 -9.60 17.03 -5.92
C THR A 468 -9.58 15.92 -6.99
N LEU A 469 -9.43 14.65 -6.61
CA LEU A 469 -9.46 13.51 -7.52
C LEU A 469 -10.40 12.45 -6.98
N GLU A 470 -11.47 12.13 -7.70
CA GLU A 470 -12.33 10.98 -7.38
C GLU A 470 -11.79 9.73 -8.08
N ASP A 471 -10.90 9.03 -7.41
CA ASP A 471 -10.36 7.74 -7.83
C ASP A 471 -11.13 6.64 -7.10
N ILE A 472 -12.33 6.30 -7.58
CA ILE A 472 -13.29 5.38 -6.94
C ILE A 472 -12.60 4.10 -6.43
N ASN A 473 -12.15 4.09 -5.16
CA ASN A 473 -11.33 3.03 -4.58
C ASN A 473 -10.18 2.55 -5.50
N MET A 474 -9.58 3.47 -6.27
CA MET A 474 -8.53 3.23 -7.26
C MET A 474 -8.90 2.25 -8.40
N THR A 475 -10.20 1.99 -8.61
CA THR A 475 -10.71 1.15 -9.72
C THR A 475 -10.87 1.93 -11.03
N VAL A 476 -10.99 3.26 -10.94
CA VAL A 476 -10.99 4.19 -12.08
C VAL A 476 -9.89 5.20 -11.82
N LEU A 477 -8.85 5.18 -12.66
CA LEU A 477 -7.68 6.04 -12.51
C LEU A 477 -7.84 7.31 -13.35
N THR A 478 -7.62 8.47 -12.73
CA THR A 478 -7.61 9.74 -13.46
C THR A 478 -6.40 9.79 -14.38
N THR A 479 -6.62 10.09 -15.67
CA THR A 479 -5.51 10.22 -16.63
C THR A 479 -4.79 11.55 -16.46
N MET A 480 -3.48 11.50 -16.28
CA MET A 480 -2.61 12.66 -16.09
C MET A 480 -1.49 12.67 -17.13
N PRO A 481 -1.31 13.78 -17.87
CA PRO A 481 -0.12 14.01 -18.69
C PRO A 481 1.20 13.74 -17.94
N PRO A 482 2.20 13.14 -18.62
CA PRO A 482 3.54 12.93 -18.06
C PRO A 482 4.14 14.21 -17.46
N GLY A 483 4.64 14.16 -16.23
CA GLY A 483 5.29 15.30 -15.55
C GLY A 483 4.32 16.36 -15.02
N GLN A 484 3.01 16.19 -15.19
CA GLN A 484 2.03 17.17 -14.73
C GLN A 484 2.03 17.31 -13.21
N PHE A 485 2.13 18.55 -12.72
CA PHE A 485 1.85 18.89 -11.33
C PHE A 485 0.35 18.77 -11.01
N PHE A 486 0.02 18.17 -9.86
CA PHE A 486 -1.34 18.15 -9.34
C PHE A 486 -1.35 18.10 -7.80
N SER A 487 -2.48 18.45 -7.19
CA SER A 487 -2.70 18.26 -5.75
C SER A 487 -3.75 17.19 -5.50
N LYS A 488 -3.49 16.31 -4.52
CA LYS A 488 -4.49 15.37 -3.99
C LYS A 488 -4.96 15.86 -2.63
N GLY A 489 -6.27 16.12 -2.54
CA GLY A 489 -6.93 16.50 -1.31
C GLY A 489 -7.83 15.40 -0.76
N TRP A 490 -7.78 15.19 0.56
CA TRP A 490 -8.73 14.36 1.29
C TRP A 490 -9.31 15.17 2.45
N ARG A 491 -10.63 15.07 2.64
CA ARG A 491 -11.24 15.45 3.91
C ARG A 491 -11.16 14.24 4.84
N ILE A 492 -10.57 14.47 5.99
CA ILE A 492 -10.37 13.46 7.04
C ILE A 492 -11.03 13.93 8.33
N ARG A 493 -11.35 13.01 9.23
CA ARG A 493 -11.90 13.31 10.55
C ARG A 493 -11.00 12.72 11.63
N ASN A 494 -10.71 13.52 12.66
CA ASN A 494 -10.13 13.00 13.89
C ASN A 494 -11.22 12.24 14.65
N VAL A 495 -11.08 10.94 14.72
CA VAL A 495 -11.98 10.05 15.47
C VAL A 495 -11.27 9.41 16.66
N GLY A 496 -10.03 9.84 16.94
CA GLY A 496 -9.28 9.47 18.13
C GLY A 496 -9.78 10.16 19.39
N THR A 497 -9.09 9.93 20.51
CA THR A 497 -9.41 10.52 21.81
C THR A 497 -8.58 11.77 22.14
N CYS A 498 -7.63 12.12 21.27
CA CYS A 498 -6.70 13.23 21.45
C CYS A 498 -6.57 14.10 20.19
N ALA A 499 -6.15 15.35 20.39
CA ALA A 499 -6.02 16.32 19.31
C ALA A 499 -4.75 16.07 18.48
N TRP A 500 -4.84 16.27 17.16
CA TRP A 500 -3.66 16.34 16.30
C TRP A 500 -3.11 17.76 16.29
N ASP A 501 -1.80 17.91 16.22
CA ASP A 501 -1.11 19.19 16.11
C ASP A 501 -0.07 19.19 14.98
N ALA A 502 0.77 20.23 14.90
CA ALA A 502 1.77 20.38 13.83
C ALA A 502 2.90 19.34 13.85
N ALA A 503 3.00 18.51 14.89
CA ALA A 503 3.90 17.36 14.91
C ALA A 503 3.35 16.16 14.12
N PHE A 504 2.06 16.15 13.81
CA PHE A 504 1.41 15.11 13.01
C PHE A 504 1.57 15.39 11.52
N SER A 505 1.69 14.33 10.72
CA SER A 505 1.80 14.46 9.27
C SER A 505 1.21 13.29 8.50
N ALA A 506 0.76 13.55 7.28
CA ALA A 506 0.45 12.51 6.31
C ALA A 506 1.70 12.16 5.52
N ASN A 507 2.01 10.87 5.44
CA ASN A 507 3.23 10.36 4.84
C ASN A 507 2.88 9.31 3.79
N TYR A 508 3.70 9.21 2.74
CA TYR A 508 3.63 8.08 1.82
C TYR A 508 3.88 6.77 2.58
N ALA A 509 2.98 5.80 2.44
CA ALA A 509 3.06 4.51 3.10
C ALA A 509 3.65 3.46 2.16
N ILE A 510 2.96 3.20 1.04
CA ILE A 510 3.32 2.18 0.05
C ILE A 510 2.66 2.49 -1.29
N GLY A 511 3.15 1.89 -2.37
CA GLY A 511 2.50 1.97 -3.67
C GLY A 511 2.94 0.84 -4.59
N ASN A 512 2.29 0.78 -5.75
CA ASN A 512 2.44 -0.33 -6.68
C ASN A 512 3.82 -0.45 -7.33
N VAL A 513 4.51 0.67 -7.48
CA VAL A 513 5.87 0.78 -8.00
C VAL A 513 6.63 1.84 -7.21
N GLY A 514 7.96 1.84 -7.25
CA GLY A 514 8.78 2.81 -6.49
C GLY A 514 8.45 4.28 -6.82
N ALA A 515 8.05 4.58 -8.06
CA ALA A 515 7.64 5.92 -8.47
C ALA A 515 6.21 6.31 -8.05
N ALA A 516 5.45 5.42 -7.40
CA ALA A 516 4.08 5.68 -6.94
C ALA A 516 4.01 6.75 -5.84
N ALA A 517 5.13 7.07 -5.18
CA ALA A 517 5.20 8.22 -4.29
C ALA A 517 4.95 9.56 -5.02
N MET A 518 5.15 9.60 -6.35
CA MET A 518 4.85 10.76 -7.21
C MET A 518 5.52 12.06 -6.75
N GLY A 519 6.72 11.94 -6.17
CA GLY A 519 7.47 13.05 -5.59
C GLY A 519 6.84 13.64 -4.32
N GLY A 520 5.84 12.98 -3.74
CA GLY A 520 5.14 13.42 -2.55
C GLY A 520 6.06 13.47 -1.33
N VAL A 521 5.91 14.55 -0.56
CA VAL A 521 6.61 14.78 0.70
C VAL A 521 5.62 14.74 1.87
N PRO A 522 6.08 14.48 3.11
CA PRO A 522 5.19 14.51 4.27
C PRO A 522 4.45 15.85 4.40
N SER A 523 3.14 15.80 4.54
CA SER A 523 2.29 16.98 4.72
C SER A 523 1.88 17.11 6.18
N LYS A 524 2.42 18.12 6.87
CA LYS A 524 2.10 18.39 8.28
C LYS A 524 0.69 18.94 8.47
N ILE A 525 0.10 18.65 9.61
CA ILE A 525 -1.16 19.26 10.03
C ILE A 525 -0.92 20.75 10.37
N GLY A 526 -1.69 21.63 9.73
CA GLY A 526 -1.47 23.09 9.84
C GLY A 526 -2.13 23.77 11.04
N ARG A 527 -3.01 23.07 11.78
CA ARG A 527 -3.70 23.60 12.96
C ARG A 527 -4.02 22.47 13.94
N SER A 528 -4.28 22.79 15.21
CA SER A 528 -4.84 21.78 16.11
C SER A 528 -6.19 21.27 15.59
N VAL A 529 -6.37 19.95 15.53
CA VAL A 529 -7.60 19.27 15.09
C VAL A 529 -8.13 18.43 16.25
N GLN A 530 -9.20 18.90 16.88
CA GLN A 530 -9.78 18.25 18.06
C GLN A 530 -10.51 16.94 17.69
N PRO A 531 -10.69 16.00 18.63
CA PRO A 531 -11.56 14.84 18.43
C PRO A 531 -12.94 15.24 17.89
N GLY A 532 -13.39 14.56 16.85
CA GLY A 532 -14.63 14.83 16.10
C GLY A 532 -14.48 15.85 14.95
N GLU A 533 -13.44 16.67 14.92
CA GLU A 533 -13.26 17.68 13.89
C GLU A 533 -12.79 17.10 12.55
N THR A 534 -13.19 17.76 11.46
CA THR A 534 -12.67 17.47 10.12
C THR A 534 -11.48 18.36 9.77
N TYR A 535 -10.56 17.82 8.97
CA TYR A 535 -9.41 18.51 8.42
C TYR A 535 -9.28 18.21 6.92
N ASP A 536 -8.97 19.23 6.13
CA ASP A 536 -8.73 19.11 4.69
C ASP A 536 -7.23 18.99 4.46
N LEU A 537 -6.78 17.76 4.26
CA LEU A 537 -5.40 17.42 3.99
C LEU A 537 -5.13 17.57 2.49
N GLN A 538 -4.01 18.20 2.13
CA GLN A 538 -3.58 18.40 0.74
C GLN A 538 -2.13 17.94 0.57
N VAL A 539 -1.85 17.12 -0.44
CA VAL A 539 -0.50 16.75 -0.84
C VAL A 539 -0.23 17.21 -2.27
N SER A 540 0.96 17.76 -2.51
CA SER A 540 1.41 18.20 -3.83
C SER A 540 2.25 17.12 -4.49
N LEU A 541 1.93 16.79 -5.74
CA LEU A 541 2.45 15.62 -6.46
C LEU A 541 2.75 15.94 -7.92
N TYR A 542 3.58 15.10 -8.54
CA TYR A 542 3.87 15.13 -9.98
C TYR A 542 3.56 13.78 -10.61
N ALA A 543 2.80 13.79 -11.70
CA ALA A 543 2.56 12.61 -12.50
C ALA A 543 3.90 12.10 -13.05
N PRO A 544 4.26 10.81 -12.88
CA PRO A 544 5.51 10.29 -13.41
C PRO A 544 5.60 10.47 -14.93
N VAL A 545 6.82 10.61 -15.46
CA VAL A 545 7.02 10.78 -16.91
C VAL A 545 6.94 9.47 -17.68
N VAL A 546 7.08 8.34 -16.98
CA VAL A 546 6.96 7.00 -17.57
C VAL A 546 5.47 6.64 -17.67
N PRO A 547 4.99 6.15 -18.83
CA PRO A 547 3.62 5.68 -18.95
C PRO A 547 3.32 4.52 -18.01
N GLY A 548 2.17 4.55 -17.35
CA GLY A 548 1.79 3.50 -16.40
C GLY A 548 0.68 3.90 -15.45
N ALA A 549 0.13 2.89 -14.76
CA ALA A 549 -0.76 3.10 -13.63
C ALA A 549 0.08 3.34 -12.37
N TYR A 550 -0.23 4.39 -11.62
CA TYR A 550 0.43 4.72 -10.36
C TYR A 550 -0.59 4.78 -9.25
N GLN A 551 -0.37 3.96 -8.22
CA GLN A 551 -1.33 3.65 -7.19
C GLN A 551 -0.60 3.68 -5.84
N ALA A 552 -1.05 4.54 -4.93
CA ALA A 552 -0.35 4.85 -3.70
C ALA A 552 -1.28 4.96 -2.49
N TRP A 553 -0.77 4.54 -1.34
CA TRP A 553 -1.38 4.69 -0.03
C TRP A 553 -0.58 5.67 0.81
N TRP A 554 -1.31 6.48 1.57
CA TRP A 554 -0.80 7.47 2.49
C TRP A 554 -1.35 7.15 3.88
N GLU A 555 -0.53 7.38 4.90
CA GLU A 555 -0.90 7.12 6.29
C GLU A 555 -0.60 8.36 7.14
N MET A 556 -1.42 8.60 8.16
CA MET A 556 -1.09 9.61 9.16
C MET A 556 -0.08 9.05 10.14
N ARG A 557 0.84 9.90 10.59
CA ARG A 557 1.83 9.63 11.63
C ARG A 557 1.74 10.66 12.74
N ASN A 558 1.90 10.21 13.97
CA ASN A 558 1.90 11.08 15.15
C ASN A 558 3.29 11.70 15.38
N ALA A 559 3.43 12.46 16.47
CA ALA A 559 4.66 13.18 16.81
C ALA A 559 5.90 12.26 16.94
N GLN A 560 5.69 10.99 17.29
CA GLN A 560 6.72 9.96 17.41
C GLN A 560 6.94 9.20 16.09
N GLY A 561 6.29 9.61 15.01
CA GLY A 561 6.37 8.97 13.69
C GLY A 561 5.60 7.66 13.59
N VAL A 562 4.77 7.31 14.58
CA VAL A 562 3.96 6.08 14.59
C VAL A 562 2.74 6.28 13.69
N PRO A 563 2.51 5.41 12.70
CA PRO A 563 1.35 5.55 11.84
C PRO A 563 0.07 5.10 12.53
N PHE A 564 -1.06 5.72 12.18
CA PHE A 564 -2.35 5.42 12.80
C PHE A 564 -3.52 5.68 11.84
N GLY A 565 -4.67 5.09 12.18
CA GLY A 565 -5.92 5.29 11.49
C GLY A 565 -5.99 4.68 10.09
N GLN A 566 -7.07 4.99 9.38
CA GLN A 566 -7.32 4.48 8.04
C GLN A 566 -6.29 5.01 7.03
N ARG A 567 -5.72 4.13 6.21
CA ARG A 567 -4.88 4.56 5.08
C ARG A 567 -5.70 5.25 3.99
N LEU A 568 -5.21 6.39 3.56
CA LEU A 568 -5.72 7.18 2.45
C LEU A 568 -5.14 6.66 1.14
N TYR A 569 -5.85 6.84 0.03
CA TYR A 569 -5.43 6.29 -1.26
C TYR A 569 -5.50 7.31 -2.40
N LEU A 570 -4.67 7.06 -3.41
CA LEU A 570 -4.56 7.82 -4.64
C LEU A 570 -4.17 6.89 -5.82
N GLY A 571 -4.88 7.02 -6.94
CA GLY A 571 -4.53 6.38 -8.21
C GLY A 571 -4.59 7.34 -9.42
N ILE A 572 -3.56 7.30 -10.28
CA ILE A 572 -3.52 8.00 -11.57
C ILE A 572 -3.05 7.06 -12.70
N GLN A 573 -3.39 7.42 -13.94
CA GLN A 573 -2.91 6.78 -15.15
C GLN A 573 -2.09 7.79 -15.96
N VAL A 574 -0.84 7.46 -16.27
CA VAL A 574 -0.03 8.24 -17.21
C VAL A 574 -0.12 7.56 -18.58
N PRO A 575 -0.65 8.23 -19.62
CA PRO A 575 -0.80 7.63 -20.94
C PRO A 575 0.56 7.57 -21.66
N PRO A 576 0.74 6.63 -22.60
CA PRO A 576 1.88 6.67 -23.49
C PRO A 576 1.86 7.95 -24.34
N PRO A 577 3.03 8.48 -24.77
CA PRO A 577 3.06 9.59 -25.70
C PRO A 577 2.26 9.23 -26.96
N PRO A 578 1.55 10.20 -27.57
CA PRO A 578 0.69 9.94 -28.71
C PRO A 578 1.50 9.26 -29.81
N THR A 579 1.00 8.11 -30.28
CA THR A 579 1.61 7.40 -31.40
C THR A 579 1.51 8.30 -32.63
N PRO A 580 2.63 8.69 -33.24
CA PRO A 580 2.58 9.56 -34.39
C PRO A 580 1.91 8.87 -35.58
N THR A 581 0.96 9.56 -36.22
CA THR A 581 0.36 9.09 -37.47
C THR A 581 1.47 8.89 -38.51
N PRO A 582 1.63 7.69 -39.09
CA PRO A 582 2.62 7.47 -40.15
C PRO A 582 2.29 8.38 -41.34
N LEU A 583 3.33 8.94 -41.97
CA LEU A 583 3.13 9.64 -43.25
C LEU A 583 2.49 8.68 -44.27
N PRO A 584 1.65 9.19 -45.19
CA PRO A 584 1.14 8.37 -46.28
C PRO A 584 2.30 7.70 -47.02
N THR A 585 2.17 6.40 -47.29
CA THR A 585 3.16 5.63 -48.05
C THR A 585 3.34 6.28 -49.42
N GLN A 586 4.53 6.77 -49.71
CA GLN A 586 4.82 7.45 -50.96
C GLN A 586 4.86 6.44 -52.12
N THR A 587 4.18 6.75 -53.22
CA THR A 587 4.21 5.94 -54.43
C THR A 587 5.65 5.88 -54.98
N PRO A 588 6.21 4.68 -55.21
CA PRO A 588 7.54 4.54 -55.82
C PRO A 588 7.58 5.24 -57.19
N VAL A 589 8.57 6.11 -57.40
CA VAL A 589 8.85 6.70 -58.73
C VAL A 589 10.24 6.24 -59.17
N PRO A 590 10.36 5.64 -60.37
CA PRO A 590 11.65 5.23 -60.91
C PRO A 590 12.65 6.38 -60.95
N GLY A 591 13.88 6.13 -60.48
CA GLY A 591 14.97 7.10 -60.54
C GLY A 591 15.04 8.09 -59.38
N ILE A 592 14.20 7.98 -58.35
CA ILE A 592 14.31 8.76 -57.10
C ILE A 592 14.40 7.80 -55.92
N ASN A 593 15.54 7.78 -55.23
CA ASN A 593 15.72 7.09 -53.96
C ASN A 593 16.04 8.13 -52.87
N PHE A 594 15.25 8.14 -51.80
CA PHE A 594 15.48 8.95 -50.61
C PHE A 594 15.23 8.07 -49.40
N SER A 595 16.22 7.93 -48.53
CA SER A 595 16.19 7.02 -47.38
C SER A 595 16.88 7.62 -46.16
N ALA A 596 16.59 7.04 -45.00
CA ALA A 596 17.33 7.24 -43.77
C ALA A 596 17.78 5.88 -43.24
N ASP A 597 18.95 5.82 -42.60
CA ASP A 597 19.44 4.59 -41.96
C ASP A 597 18.49 4.12 -40.83
N ARG A 598 17.90 5.06 -40.11
CA ARG A 598 16.91 4.84 -39.04
C ARG A 598 15.87 5.94 -39.06
N THR A 599 14.61 5.59 -38.80
CA THR A 599 13.48 6.54 -38.71
C THR A 599 12.98 6.72 -37.27
N SER A 600 13.58 6.03 -36.30
CA SER A 600 13.27 6.18 -34.87
C SER A 600 14.58 6.19 -34.08
N ILE A 601 14.80 7.23 -33.27
CA ILE A 601 16.03 7.47 -32.51
C ILE A 601 15.74 8.08 -31.13
N ASN A 602 16.69 8.00 -30.21
CA ASN A 602 16.66 8.85 -29.00
C ASN A 602 17.18 10.27 -29.32
N ALA A 603 16.74 11.27 -28.55
CA ALA A 603 17.20 12.65 -28.70
C ALA A 603 18.73 12.76 -28.64
N GLY A 604 19.32 13.44 -29.62
CA GLY A 604 20.76 13.61 -29.76
C GLY A 604 21.49 12.48 -30.49
N GLU A 605 20.81 11.39 -30.86
CA GLU A 605 21.42 10.35 -31.69
C GLU A 605 21.60 10.80 -33.15
N ARG A 606 22.58 10.18 -33.81
CA ARG A 606 22.96 10.43 -35.21
C ARG A 606 22.04 9.70 -36.19
N VAL A 607 21.55 10.39 -37.22
CA VAL A 607 20.87 9.79 -38.38
C VAL A 607 21.59 10.16 -39.67
N ILE A 608 21.63 9.24 -40.63
CA ILE A 608 22.18 9.47 -41.96
C ILE A 608 21.03 9.47 -42.96
N LEU A 609 20.77 10.63 -43.55
CA LEU A 609 19.90 10.78 -44.71
C LEU A 609 20.72 10.49 -45.97
N ALA A 610 20.18 9.71 -46.90
CA ALA A 610 20.84 9.39 -48.16
C ALA A 610 19.88 9.54 -49.34
N TRP A 611 20.36 10.12 -50.43
CA TRP A 611 19.58 10.30 -51.66
C TRP A 611 20.39 9.96 -52.91
N ASN A 612 19.68 9.43 -53.90
CA ASN A 612 20.21 9.18 -55.23
C ASN A 612 19.08 9.42 -56.25
N VAL A 613 19.29 10.40 -57.12
CA VAL A 613 18.30 10.82 -58.12
C VAL A 613 18.93 10.87 -59.51
N THR A 614 18.24 10.29 -60.48
CA THR A 614 18.63 10.29 -61.90
C THR A 614 17.75 11.24 -62.70
N ASN A 615 18.28 11.80 -63.80
CA ASN A 615 17.55 12.68 -64.73
C ASN A 615 16.94 13.92 -64.06
N VAL A 616 17.79 14.79 -63.49
CA VAL A 616 17.39 15.90 -62.63
C VAL A 616 18.08 17.22 -63.02
N LYS A 617 17.35 18.33 -62.94
CA LYS A 617 17.82 19.70 -63.15
C LYS A 617 18.36 20.31 -61.85
N ALA A 618 17.66 20.13 -60.74
CA ALA A 618 18.08 20.58 -59.40
C ALA A 618 17.46 19.74 -58.28
N ILE A 619 18.12 19.68 -57.13
CA ILE A 619 17.62 19.01 -55.92
C ILE A 619 17.80 19.91 -54.71
N TYR A 620 16.82 19.90 -53.80
CA TYR A 620 16.87 20.61 -52.53
C TYR A 620 16.50 19.67 -51.38
N LEU A 621 17.25 19.73 -50.28
CA LEU A 621 16.98 18.95 -49.06
C LEU A 621 16.79 19.91 -47.88
N TYR A 622 15.60 19.94 -47.31
CA TYR A 622 15.23 20.87 -46.24
C TYR A 622 14.29 20.23 -45.23
N VAL A 623 14.11 20.90 -44.09
CA VAL A 623 13.09 20.53 -43.11
C VAL A 623 11.77 21.12 -43.56
N VAL A 624 10.68 20.35 -43.52
CA VAL A 624 9.33 20.83 -43.90
C VAL A 624 8.99 22.08 -43.09
N GLY A 625 8.63 23.16 -43.78
CA GLY A 625 8.36 24.47 -43.19
C GLY A 625 9.53 25.45 -43.22
N GLU A 626 10.75 25.01 -43.55
CA GLU A 626 11.88 25.90 -43.84
C GLU A 626 11.92 26.35 -45.32
N PRO A 627 12.47 27.55 -45.61
CA PRO A 627 12.73 27.97 -46.99
C PRO A 627 13.75 27.06 -47.67
N TRP A 628 13.46 26.65 -48.91
CA TRP A 628 14.21 25.63 -49.64
C TRP A 628 15.18 26.20 -50.67
N GLU A 629 14.98 27.45 -51.08
CA GLU A 629 15.63 28.11 -52.24
C GLU A 629 17.17 28.14 -52.10
N GLN A 630 17.68 28.10 -50.87
CA GLN A 630 19.12 28.10 -50.55
C GLN A 630 19.66 26.72 -50.13
N ARG A 631 18.85 25.66 -50.23
CA ARG A 631 19.14 24.32 -49.70
C ARG A 631 19.50 23.31 -50.79
N GLY A 632 20.12 23.78 -51.87
CA GLY A 632 20.51 22.95 -53.01
C GLY A 632 21.52 21.86 -52.65
N VAL A 633 21.34 20.65 -53.17
CA VAL A 633 22.23 19.50 -52.98
C VAL A 633 22.55 18.81 -54.31
N SER A 634 23.62 18.00 -54.34
CA SER A 634 24.02 17.21 -55.50
C SER A 634 23.00 16.09 -55.81
N ALA A 635 23.03 15.58 -57.05
CA ALA A 635 22.15 14.50 -57.52
C ALA A 635 22.22 13.22 -56.67
N GLN A 636 23.39 12.97 -56.08
CA GLN A 636 23.65 11.87 -55.16
C GLN A 636 24.38 12.43 -53.94
N GLY A 637 24.03 11.94 -52.75
CA GLY A 637 24.68 12.39 -51.54
C GLY A 637 24.10 11.77 -50.28
N SER A 638 24.76 12.05 -49.16
CA SER A 638 24.28 11.72 -47.83
C SER A 638 24.56 12.86 -46.86
N ARG A 639 23.71 13.02 -45.85
CA ARG A 639 23.83 14.04 -44.81
C ARG A 639 23.62 13.43 -43.44
N GLN A 640 24.57 13.67 -42.56
CA GLN A 640 24.46 13.33 -41.15
C GLN A 640 23.73 14.43 -40.38
N VAL A 641 22.76 14.04 -39.56
CA VAL A 641 21.97 14.95 -38.73
C VAL A 641 21.86 14.43 -37.29
N TYR A 642 21.76 15.36 -36.34
CA TYR A 642 21.55 15.07 -34.91
C TYR A 642 20.31 15.83 -34.47
N LEU A 643 19.28 15.10 -34.05
CA LEU A 643 17.95 15.68 -33.84
C LEU A 643 17.58 15.65 -32.37
N GLN A 644 17.06 16.78 -31.88
CA GLN A 644 16.48 16.89 -30.53
C GLN A 644 14.97 16.67 -30.54
N ASN A 645 14.33 16.92 -31.68
CA ASN A 645 12.89 16.84 -31.88
C ASN A 645 12.57 16.04 -33.14
N THR A 646 11.40 15.42 -33.15
CA THR A 646 10.86 14.75 -34.35
C THR A 646 10.85 15.73 -35.52
N THR A 647 11.52 15.35 -36.61
CA THR A 647 11.77 16.23 -37.76
C THR A 647 11.35 15.54 -39.05
N VAL A 648 10.70 16.28 -39.96
CA VAL A 648 10.35 15.81 -41.30
C VAL A 648 11.25 16.49 -42.31
N TYR A 649 12.03 15.70 -43.03
CA TYR A 649 12.86 16.15 -44.15
C TYR A 649 12.11 15.98 -45.46
N GLU A 650 12.21 16.98 -46.32
CA GLU A 650 11.70 16.96 -47.69
C GLU A 650 12.85 17.09 -48.69
N LEU A 651 12.86 16.16 -49.65
CA LEU A 651 13.70 16.18 -50.83
C LEU A 651 12.86 16.67 -52.01
N ARG A 652 13.12 17.87 -52.49
CA ARG A 652 12.47 18.46 -53.67
C ARG A 652 13.35 18.25 -54.89
N VAL A 653 12.82 17.57 -55.89
CA VAL A 653 13.49 17.21 -57.15
C VAL A 653 12.84 17.99 -58.29
N VAL A 654 13.62 18.80 -58.99
CA VAL A 654 13.19 19.52 -60.20
C VAL A 654 13.71 18.78 -61.42
N LYS A 655 12.81 18.27 -62.27
CA LYS A 655 13.13 17.53 -63.50
C LYS A 655 13.54 18.50 -64.63
N PRO A 656 14.15 18.02 -65.72
CA PRO A 656 14.53 18.84 -66.87
C PRO A 656 13.39 19.60 -67.55
N ASP A 657 12.16 19.09 -67.44
CA ASP A 657 10.90 19.68 -67.94
C ASP A 657 10.24 20.64 -66.93
N ASP A 658 10.98 21.04 -65.89
CA ASP A 658 10.53 21.90 -64.78
C ASP A 658 9.40 21.30 -63.92
N GLN A 659 9.06 20.02 -64.09
CA GLN A 659 8.19 19.32 -63.15
C GLN A 659 8.88 19.10 -61.80
N VAL A 660 8.11 19.18 -60.72
CA VAL A 660 8.61 19.03 -59.34
C VAL A 660 8.05 17.76 -58.71
N GLU A 661 8.94 16.94 -58.16
CA GLU A 661 8.62 15.79 -57.31
C GLU A 661 9.15 16.06 -55.90
N THR A 662 8.36 15.78 -54.87
CA THR A 662 8.83 15.85 -53.48
C THR A 662 8.85 14.46 -52.86
N ARG A 663 9.83 14.22 -51.98
CA ARG A 663 9.91 13.02 -51.15
C ARG A 663 10.14 13.37 -49.70
N GLN A 664 9.34 12.82 -48.80
CA GLN A 664 9.46 13.10 -47.37
C GLN A 664 9.97 11.90 -46.57
N ILE A 665 10.77 12.17 -45.54
CA ILE A 665 11.14 11.21 -44.50
C ILE A 665 10.93 11.86 -43.16
N ARG A 666 10.20 11.16 -42.29
CA ARG A 666 10.03 11.54 -40.90
C ARG A 666 10.99 10.75 -40.03
N ILE A 667 11.71 11.45 -39.18
CA ILE A 667 12.55 10.86 -38.14
C ILE A 667 11.88 11.13 -36.79
N ASP A 668 11.35 10.08 -36.17
CA ASP A 668 10.77 10.14 -34.83
C ASP A 668 11.87 10.15 -33.77
N VAL A 669 11.82 11.16 -32.91
CA VAL A 669 12.79 11.34 -31.83
C VAL A 669 12.10 11.10 -30.49
N THR A 670 12.51 10.05 -29.79
CA THR A 670 12.11 9.79 -28.41
C THR A 670 12.95 10.70 -27.49
N PRO A 671 12.34 11.62 -26.73
CA PRO A 671 13.09 12.44 -25.78
C PRO A 671 13.71 11.53 -24.72
N LEU A 672 14.99 11.76 -24.40
CA LEU A 672 15.63 11.07 -23.29
C LEU A 672 14.96 11.50 -21.98
N PRO A 673 14.72 10.57 -21.04
CA PRO A 673 14.10 10.90 -19.76
C PRO A 673 14.99 11.93 -19.05
N PRO A 674 14.41 13.06 -18.57
CA PRO A 674 15.17 14.00 -17.78
C PRO A 674 15.66 13.30 -16.50
N THR A 675 16.92 13.51 -16.14
CA THR A 675 17.47 13.03 -14.87
C THR A 675 17.11 14.02 -13.76
N ALA A 676 16.83 13.52 -12.55
CA ALA A 676 16.65 14.39 -11.39
C ALA A 676 17.87 15.33 -11.23
N PRO A 677 17.68 16.57 -10.76
CA PRO A 677 18.78 17.44 -10.40
C PRO A 677 19.78 16.73 -9.47
N VAL A 678 21.06 16.90 -9.71
CA VAL A 678 22.11 16.33 -8.86
C VAL A 678 22.64 17.44 -7.96
N ILE A 679 22.53 17.28 -6.65
CA ILE A 679 23.14 18.19 -5.68
C ILE A 679 24.60 17.78 -5.53
N ALA A 680 25.45 18.29 -6.43
CA ALA A 680 26.88 17.97 -6.46
C ALA A 680 27.61 18.46 -5.21
N ARG A 681 27.12 19.55 -4.59
CA ARG A 681 27.67 20.09 -3.35
C ARG A 681 26.57 20.73 -2.51
N PHE A 682 26.61 20.46 -1.20
CA PHE A 682 25.91 21.23 -0.19
C PHE A 682 26.73 21.23 1.11
N THR A 683 27.14 22.41 1.56
CA THR A 683 28.02 22.59 2.73
C THR A 683 27.52 23.72 3.61
N ALA A 684 27.68 23.57 4.92
CA ALA A 684 27.47 24.60 5.93
C ALA A 684 28.82 24.97 6.57
N ASP A 685 29.10 26.25 6.74
CA ASP A 685 30.32 26.75 7.37
C ASP A 685 29.99 27.89 8.35
N PRO A 686 30.18 27.73 9.67
CA PRO A 686 30.71 26.54 10.35
C PRO A 686 29.80 25.31 10.23
N SER A 687 30.39 24.11 10.11
CA SER A 687 29.67 22.88 9.80
C SER A 687 29.08 22.13 10.99
N PHE A 688 29.44 22.52 12.23
CA PHE A 688 29.11 21.75 13.42
C PHE A 688 28.39 22.57 14.50
N GLN A 689 28.92 23.75 14.85
CA GLN A 689 28.39 24.54 15.95
C GLN A 689 28.60 26.05 15.78
N ILE A 690 27.61 26.84 16.21
CA ILE A 690 27.63 28.30 16.30
C ILE A 690 26.94 28.76 17.61
N TYR A 691 27.12 30.01 18.02
CA TYR A 691 26.33 30.62 19.09
C TYR A 691 25.12 31.37 18.52
N ALA A 692 24.05 31.52 19.30
CA ALA A 692 22.83 32.22 18.92
C ALA A 692 23.18 33.64 18.42
N GLY A 693 22.69 33.98 17.23
CA GLY A 693 22.99 35.23 16.54
C GLY A 693 24.27 35.23 15.70
N GLN A 694 25.11 34.19 15.76
CA GLN A 694 26.16 33.97 14.77
C GLN A 694 25.57 33.38 13.49
N CYS A 695 26.28 33.56 12.38
CA CYS A 695 25.80 33.15 11.07
C CYS A 695 26.51 31.90 10.55
N VAL A 696 25.78 31.06 9.84
CA VAL A 696 26.31 29.97 9.02
C VAL A 696 26.17 30.34 7.55
N ASN A 697 27.23 30.08 6.78
CA ASN A 697 27.24 30.22 5.33
C ASN A 697 26.95 28.85 4.69
N LEU A 698 25.78 28.74 4.07
CA LEU A 698 25.41 27.60 3.24
C LEU A 698 25.92 27.82 1.83
N THR A 699 26.56 26.83 1.22
CA THR A 699 26.99 26.88 -0.18
C THR A 699 26.57 25.62 -0.91
N TRP A 700 26.06 25.77 -2.14
CA TRP A 700 25.61 24.65 -2.96
C TRP A 700 25.95 24.76 -4.44
N ASP A 701 25.98 23.60 -5.09
CA ASP A 701 26.03 23.44 -6.55
C ASP A 701 25.06 22.33 -6.95
N VAL A 702 24.05 22.70 -7.74
CA VAL A 702 23.02 21.82 -8.30
C VAL A 702 23.23 21.73 -9.80
N GLN A 703 23.32 20.51 -10.32
CA GLN A 703 23.54 20.20 -11.72
C GLN A 703 22.28 19.56 -12.33
N GLY A 704 22.12 19.69 -13.65
CA GLY A 704 20.97 19.14 -14.39
C GLY A 704 19.88 20.17 -14.69
N GLN A 705 18.73 19.69 -15.18
CA GLN A 705 17.57 20.54 -15.46
C GLN A 705 16.83 20.85 -14.15
N VAL A 706 16.84 22.11 -13.73
CA VAL A 706 16.27 22.54 -12.45
C VAL A 706 15.14 23.53 -12.70
N ASN A 707 13.97 23.24 -12.15
CA ASN A 707 12.83 24.14 -12.13
C ASN A 707 12.82 24.99 -10.85
N GLN A 708 13.22 24.41 -9.72
CA GLN A 708 13.24 25.10 -8.43
C GLN A 708 14.38 24.58 -7.56
N VAL A 709 15.05 25.51 -6.86
CA VAL A 709 15.87 25.19 -5.69
C VAL A 709 15.26 25.89 -4.49
N LYS A 710 15.10 25.15 -3.42
CA LYS A 710 14.52 25.63 -2.17
C LYS A 710 15.47 25.31 -1.03
N VAL A 711 15.72 26.29 -0.17
CA VAL A 711 16.52 26.10 1.04
C VAL A 711 15.64 26.34 2.25
N THR A 712 15.71 25.45 3.23
CA THR A 712 14.95 25.52 4.48
C THR A 712 15.87 25.42 5.69
N ASN A 713 15.45 25.98 6.82
CA ASN A 713 16.04 25.76 8.15
C ASN A 713 14.93 25.26 9.09
N ASN A 714 15.09 24.07 9.67
CA ASN A 714 14.09 23.44 10.55
C ASN A 714 12.69 23.35 9.90
N GLY A 715 12.65 23.17 8.58
CA GLY A 715 11.43 23.12 7.78
C GLY A 715 10.83 24.48 7.38
N THR A 716 11.32 25.58 7.92
CA THR A 716 10.94 26.93 7.48
C THR A 716 11.69 27.31 6.22
N ILE A 717 10.97 27.82 5.22
CA ILE A 717 11.58 28.27 3.95
C ILE A 717 12.40 29.53 4.21
N ILE A 718 13.70 29.44 3.98
CA ILE A 718 14.61 30.59 4.08
C ILE A 718 14.98 31.15 2.70
N TRP A 719 14.83 30.35 1.64
CA TRP A 719 14.94 30.83 0.26
C TRP A 719 14.08 29.95 -0.67
N ASP A 720 13.08 30.56 -1.30
CA ASP A 720 12.29 29.96 -2.37
C ASP A 720 12.74 30.51 -3.72
N GLY A 721 13.12 29.64 -4.66
CA GLY A 721 13.69 30.05 -5.95
C GLY A 721 15.18 30.42 -5.88
N ALA A 722 15.96 29.68 -5.10
CA ALA A 722 17.40 29.87 -5.03
C ALA A 722 18.08 29.53 -6.38
N PRO A 723 19.22 30.16 -6.73
CA PRO A 723 19.96 29.82 -7.95
C PRO A 723 20.57 28.42 -7.87
N VAL A 724 20.83 27.79 -9.02
CA VAL A 724 21.45 26.45 -9.09
C VAL A 724 22.85 26.38 -8.46
N ARG A 725 23.58 27.50 -8.44
CA ARG A 725 24.79 27.70 -7.63
C ARG A 725 24.59 28.93 -6.78
N GLY A 726 24.82 28.80 -5.48
CA GLY A 726 24.58 29.91 -4.56
C GLY A 726 25.22 29.72 -3.20
N THR A 727 25.23 30.84 -2.47
CA THR A 727 25.59 30.90 -1.07
C THR A 727 24.50 31.68 -0.33
N LEU A 728 24.12 31.20 0.85
CA LEU A 728 23.17 31.87 1.74
C LEU A 728 23.76 31.95 3.14
N GLN A 729 23.80 33.16 3.69
CA GLN A 729 24.11 33.35 5.10
C GLN A 729 22.80 33.31 5.91
N ASN A 730 22.76 32.45 6.94
CA ASN A 730 21.63 32.37 7.86
C ASN A 730 22.12 32.50 9.31
N CYS A 731 21.52 33.40 10.09
CA CYS A 731 21.95 33.70 11.46
C CYS A 731 20.85 33.30 12.45
N PRO A 732 20.75 32.02 12.84
CA PRO A 732 19.68 31.55 13.72
C PRO A 732 19.84 32.14 15.13
N SER A 733 18.73 32.63 15.68
CA SER A 733 18.63 33.16 17.05
C SER A 733 18.09 32.13 18.05
N GLY A 734 17.44 31.06 17.57
CA GLY A 734 16.94 29.97 18.40
C GLY A 734 18.05 29.00 18.79
N ILE A 735 18.07 28.61 20.06
CA ILE A 735 19.00 27.61 20.62
C ILE A 735 18.50 26.21 20.23
N GLY A 736 19.41 25.32 19.86
CA GLY A 736 19.10 23.96 19.42
C GLY A 736 19.72 23.63 18.06
N VAL A 737 19.28 22.54 17.44
CA VAL A 737 19.79 22.14 16.11
C VAL A 737 19.10 22.98 15.03
N ALA A 738 19.89 23.67 14.20
CA ALA A 738 19.46 24.28 12.96
C ALA A 738 19.72 23.29 11.81
N SER A 739 18.65 22.66 11.31
CA SER A 739 18.70 21.68 10.22
C SER A 739 18.45 22.36 8.88
N TYR A 740 19.51 22.53 8.10
CA TYR A 740 19.46 23.13 6.78
C TYR A 740 19.24 22.06 5.73
N VAL A 741 18.20 22.23 4.91
CA VAL A 741 17.88 21.32 3.82
C VAL A 741 17.81 22.09 2.52
N ILE A 742 18.50 21.60 1.50
CA ILE A 742 18.34 22.04 0.12
C ILE A 742 17.56 20.99 -0.66
N ASP A 743 16.49 21.43 -1.31
CA ASP A 743 15.65 20.66 -2.20
C ASP A 743 15.83 21.22 -3.62
N ALA A 744 16.26 20.38 -4.56
CA ALA A 744 16.33 20.72 -5.97
C ALA A 744 15.32 19.88 -6.73
N SER A 745 14.43 20.51 -7.48
CA SER A 745 13.42 19.84 -8.30
C SER A 745 13.53 20.25 -9.76
N GLY A 746 13.23 19.31 -10.64
CA GLY A 746 13.28 19.50 -12.08
C GLY A 746 12.43 18.47 -12.82
N PRO A 747 12.44 18.49 -14.16
CA PRO A 747 11.61 17.60 -14.98
C PRO A 747 11.89 16.10 -14.73
N GLY A 748 13.07 15.76 -14.21
CA GLY A 748 13.49 14.39 -13.90
C GLY A 748 13.25 13.92 -12.47
N GLY A 749 12.55 14.71 -11.65
CA GLY A 749 12.30 14.44 -10.23
C GLY A 749 12.98 15.43 -9.30
N SER A 750 13.11 15.06 -8.03
CA SER A 750 13.74 15.89 -7.00
C SER A 750 14.90 15.17 -6.32
N ASN A 751 15.81 15.97 -5.77
CA ASN A 751 16.95 15.50 -4.99
C ASN A 751 17.11 16.43 -3.77
N ARG A 752 17.65 15.88 -2.68
CA ARG A 752 17.72 16.55 -1.38
C ARG A 752 19.08 16.33 -0.72
N ALA A 753 19.60 17.36 -0.06
CA ALA A 753 20.73 17.25 0.85
C ALA A 753 20.46 18.03 2.15
N GLN A 754 20.98 17.53 3.28
CA GLN A 754 20.79 18.12 4.61
C GLN A 754 22.13 18.36 5.32
N ARG A 755 22.21 19.44 6.11
CA ARG A 755 23.31 19.78 7.02
C ARG A 755 22.75 20.32 8.33
N ASP A 756 23.20 19.75 9.44
CA ASP A 756 22.76 20.16 10.78
C ASP A 756 23.87 20.94 11.48
N VAL A 757 23.52 22.08 12.08
CA VAL A 757 24.44 22.93 12.85
C VAL A 757 23.84 23.20 14.23
N THR A 758 24.59 22.93 15.29
CA THR A 758 24.14 23.16 16.67
C THR A 758 24.30 24.63 17.05
N VAL A 759 23.21 25.28 17.49
CA VAL A 759 23.19 26.67 17.96
C VAL A 759 23.15 26.70 19.49
N LEU A 760 24.20 27.23 20.12
CA LEU A 760 24.31 27.36 21.57
C LEU A 760 23.93 28.76 22.08
N ALA A 761 23.50 28.87 23.35
CA ALA A 761 23.32 30.17 23.99
C ALA A 761 24.63 30.97 24.05
N GLN A 762 24.59 32.29 23.84
CA GLN A 762 25.79 33.12 24.01
C GLN A 762 26.30 33.06 25.45
N PRO A 763 27.62 32.96 25.68
CA PRO A 763 28.18 33.05 27.02
C PRO A 763 27.95 34.45 27.61
N PRO A 764 27.70 34.58 28.92
CA PRO A 764 27.44 35.87 29.54
C PRO A 764 28.67 36.79 29.44
N THR A 765 28.45 38.02 28.98
CA THR A 765 29.50 39.04 28.84
C THR A 765 30.08 39.40 30.21
N PRO A 766 31.42 39.38 30.40
CA PRO A 766 32.02 39.70 31.70
C PRO A 766 31.82 41.19 32.05
N THR A 767 31.28 41.45 33.24
CA THR A 767 31.15 42.78 33.85
C THR A 767 32.54 43.40 34.08
N PRO A 768 32.79 44.69 33.75
CA PRO A 768 34.12 45.29 33.91
C PRO A 768 34.46 45.52 35.39
N ALA A 769 35.69 45.16 35.78
CA ALA A 769 36.25 45.39 37.11
C ALA A 769 37.32 46.53 37.11
N PRO A 770 37.62 47.17 38.26
CA PRO A 770 38.41 48.41 38.39
C PRO A 770 39.95 48.21 38.30
N PRO A 771 40.77 49.28 38.28
CA PRO A 771 42.13 49.23 37.70
C PRO A 771 43.28 48.74 38.61
N LEU A 772 44.10 47.87 38.01
CA LEU A 772 45.56 47.58 38.04
C LEU A 772 46.44 47.69 39.31
N THR A 773 47.21 46.61 39.59
CA THR A 773 48.65 46.66 39.98
C THR A 773 49.39 45.33 39.69
N VAL A 774 50.70 45.40 39.35
CA VAL A 774 51.58 44.42 38.62
C VAL A 774 52.49 43.60 39.58
N VAL A 775 52.43 42.24 39.66
CA VAL A 775 53.28 41.09 39.12
C VAL A 775 54.76 40.98 39.65
N PRO A 776 55.45 39.81 39.93
CA PRO A 776 55.30 38.33 39.61
C PRO A 776 55.58 37.32 40.81
N PRO A 777 55.76 35.95 40.69
CA PRO A 777 55.58 34.97 39.58
C PRO A 777 54.64 33.74 39.86
N VAL A 778 54.02 33.26 38.77
CA VAL A 778 53.61 31.91 38.30
C VAL A 778 53.23 30.75 39.25
N THR A 779 52.01 30.21 39.07
CA THR A 779 51.76 28.74 38.95
C THR A 779 50.64 28.51 37.91
N PRO A 780 50.68 27.43 37.09
CA PRO A 780 49.96 27.33 35.83
C PRO A 780 48.51 26.86 35.99
N THR A 781 47.65 27.36 35.10
CA THR A 781 46.29 26.86 34.84
C THR A 781 46.37 25.45 34.20
N PRO A 782 45.46 24.50 34.51
CA PRO A 782 45.58 23.11 34.03
C PRO A 782 45.37 23.02 32.51
N PRO A 783 45.96 22.02 31.84
CA PRO A 783 45.97 21.95 30.40
C PRO A 783 44.59 21.62 29.82
N SER A 784 44.30 22.24 28.69
CA SER A 784 43.33 21.81 27.69
C SER A 784 43.41 20.29 27.47
N GLY A 785 42.29 19.58 27.66
CA GLY A 785 42.17 18.15 27.33
C GLY A 785 41.65 17.20 28.41
N ALA A 786 41.16 17.68 29.57
CA ALA A 786 40.61 16.83 30.62
C ALA A 786 39.10 16.50 30.42
N PRO A 787 38.61 15.34 30.92
CA PRO A 787 37.18 15.03 31.02
C PRO A 787 36.43 16.06 31.87
N SER A 788 35.21 16.41 31.49
CA SER A 788 34.31 17.28 32.26
C SER A 788 33.03 16.53 32.62
N ILE A 789 32.56 16.66 33.86
CA ILE A 789 31.24 16.17 34.28
C ILE A 789 30.29 17.37 34.32
N ASN A 790 29.45 17.49 33.29
CA ASN A 790 28.53 18.60 33.14
C ASN A 790 27.34 18.44 34.09
N VAL A 791 26.75 17.24 34.10
CA VAL A 791 25.59 16.88 34.92
C VAL A 791 25.88 15.60 35.68
N PHE A 792 25.59 15.62 36.97
CA PHE A 792 25.47 14.42 37.79
C PHE A 792 24.48 14.74 38.91
N ALA A 793 23.24 14.27 38.77
CA ALA A 793 22.12 14.64 39.62
C ALA A 793 21.19 13.45 39.87
N ILE A 794 20.43 13.50 40.96
CA ILE A 794 19.41 12.50 41.29
C ILE A 794 18.08 13.19 41.63
N ASN A 795 16.96 12.68 41.09
CA ASN A 795 15.64 13.26 41.29
C ASN A 795 14.55 12.18 41.47
N PRO A 796 13.75 12.23 42.56
CA PRO A 796 13.90 13.12 43.72
C PRO A 796 15.15 12.80 44.55
N GLY A 797 15.70 13.81 45.22
CA GLY A 797 16.89 13.67 46.10
C GLY A 797 16.62 12.92 47.41
N ALA A 798 15.35 12.63 47.69
CA ALA A 798 14.91 11.79 48.80
C ALA A 798 13.71 10.93 48.37
N VAL A 799 13.68 9.68 48.80
CA VAL A 799 12.61 8.70 48.54
C VAL A 799 12.26 7.93 49.81
N THR A 800 11.05 7.40 49.93
CA THR A 800 10.75 6.36 50.95
C THR A 800 11.12 4.98 50.42
N GLN A 801 11.22 3.97 51.29
CA GLN A 801 11.43 2.58 50.84
C GLN A 801 10.45 2.19 49.72
N GLN A 802 10.94 1.46 48.71
CA GLN A 802 10.18 1.01 47.53
C GLN A 802 9.75 2.12 46.54
N GLN A 803 10.05 3.39 46.81
CA GLN A 803 9.96 4.46 45.80
C GLN A 803 11.29 4.57 45.03
N CYS A 804 11.20 5.01 43.77
CA CYS A 804 12.37 5.10 42.90
C CYS A 804 12.82 6.55 42.66
N ALA A 805 14.14 6.76 42.54
CA ALA A 805 14.75 8.01 42.11
C ALA A 805 15.52 7.80 40.79
N THR A 806 15.57 8.84 39.96
CA THR A 806 16.30 8.81 38.69
C THR A 806 17.66 9.49 38.84
N LEU A 807 18.73 8.73 38.68
CA LEU A 807 20.09 9.23 38.52
C LEU A 807 20.30 9.67 37.07
N VAL A 808 20.87 10.85 36.85
CA VAL A 808 21.13 11.43 35.52
C VAL A 808 22.57 11.93 35.45
N TRP A 809 23.25 11.66 34.34
CA TRP A 809 24.57 12.19 34.09
C TRP A 809 24.76 12.66 32.65
N ASP A 810 25.67 13.61 32.49
CA ASP A 810 26.22 14.07 31.23
C ASP A 810 27.69 14.46 31.43
N VAL A 811 28.58 13.88 30.63
CA VAL A 811 30.01 14.13 30.64
C VAL A 811 30.48 14.51 29.24
N SER A 812 31.42 15.46 29.18
CA SER A 812 31.95 16.01 27.95
C SER A 812 33.47 16.21 28.02
N GLY A 813 34.08 16.74 26.97
CA GLY A 813 35.54 16.84 26.85
C GLY A 813 36.16 15.53 26.36
N ASN A 814 37.45 15.32 26.66
CA ASN A 814 38.20 14.15 26.21
C ASN A 814 37.88 12.92 27.07
N VAL A 815 36.70 12.34 26.92
CA VAL A 815 36.23 11.19 27.71
C VAL A 815 36.38 9.89 26.91
N ASN A 816 37.05 8.91 27.51
CA ASN A 816 37.19 7.55 27.01
C ASN A 816 36.28 6.56 27.74
N SER A 817 36.08 6.72 29.05
CA SER A 817 35.23 5.83 29.83
C SER A 817 34.51 6.57 30.95
N VAL A 818 33.26 6.19 31.19
CA VAL A 818 32.44 6.66 32.32
C VAL A 818 32.17 5.49 33.26
N ARG A 819 32.37 5.70 34.55
CA ARG A 819 32.04 4.72 35.60
C ARG A 819 31.16 5.35 36.66
N ILE A 820 30.16 4.62 37.15
CA ILE A 820 29.33 5.04 38.29
C ILE A 820 29.47 4.01 39.40
N PHE A 821 29.67 4.51 40.61
CA PHE A 821 29.79 3.74 41.83
C PHE A 821 28.59 4.02 42.72
N ARG A 822 28.12 3.00 43.44
CA ARG A 822 27.16 3.10 44.55
C ARG A 822 27.80 2.48 45.78
N GLY A 823 28.00 3.28 46.83
CA GLY A 823 28.66 2.81 48.07
C GLY A 823 30.06 2.20 47.84
N GLY A 824 30.79 2.70 46.84
CA GLY A 824 32.12 2.19 46.45
C GLY A 824 32.11 1.01 45.47
N VAL A 825 30.95 0.43 45.15
CA VAL A 825 30.82 -0.67 44.18
C VAL A 825 30.48 -0.10 42.80
N ILE A 826 31.17 -0.55 41.74
CA ILE A 826 30.86 -0.15 40.36
C ILE A 826 29.50 -0.73 39.97
N ILE A 827 28.54 0.14 39.65
CA ILE A 827 27.21 -0.23 39.14
C ILE A 827 27.04 0.05 37.65
N LEU A 828 27.94 0.86 37.06
CA LEU A 828 28.04 1.10 35.64
C LEU A 828 29.52 1.21 35.26
N ASP A 829 29.98 0.34 34.37
CA ASP A 829 31.33 0.39 33.80
C ASP A 829 31.23 0.63 32.28
N ASN A 830 32.04 1.53 31.75
CA ASN A 830 31.95 2.04 30.37
C ASN A 830 30.55 2.55 29.97
N GLY A 831 29.96 3.37 30.83
CA GLY A 831 28.68 4.05 30.55
C GLY A 831 28.76 5.01 29.35
N MET A 832 27.61 5.24 28.73
CA MET A 832 27.44 6.29 27.72
C MET A 832 27.79 7.67 28.30
N LEU A 833 28.22 8.61 27.44
CA LEU A 833 28.62 9.96 27.85
C LEU A 833 27.49 10.73 28.56
N ALA A 834 26.24 10.48 28.16
CA ALA A 834 25.06 10.90 28.90
C ALA A 834 24.12 9.72 29.10
N GLY A 835 23.39 9.71 30.22
CA GLY A 835 22.47 8.62 30.53
C GLY A 835 21.64 8.87 31.77
N THR A 836 20.68 7.97 31.96
CA THR A 836 19.80 7.92 33.13
C THR A 836 19.77 6.50 33.69
N ALA A 837 19.60 6.38 35.00
CA ALA A 837 19.42 5.10 35.69
C ALA A 837 18.36 5.25 36.78
N LEU A 838 17.48 4.26 36.92
CA LEU A 838 16.44 4.25 37.95
C LEU A 838 16.95 3.48 39.17
N GLU A 839 16.79 4.07 40.35
CA GLU A 839 17.21 3.51 41.63
C GLU A 839 16.01 3.32 42.57
N CYS A 840 15.72 2.08 42.97
CA CYS A 840 14.59 1.74 43.83
C CYS A 840 15.09 1.05 45.12
N PRO A 841 15.53 1.80 46.14
CA PRO A 841 16.14 1.23 47.33
C PRO A 841 15.12 0.48 48.20
N THR A 842 15.54 -0.69 48.69
CA THR A 842 14.72 -1.60 49.51
C THR A 842 15.02 -1.52 51.01
N ALA A 843 15.98 -0.69 51.42
CA ALA A 843 16.37 -0.49 52.81
C ALA A 843 16.59 1.01 53.09
N PRO A 844 16.29 1.49 54.31
CA PRO A 844 16.48 2.88 54.67
C PRO A 844 17.95 3.21 54.88
N GLY A 845 18.34 4.45 54.59
CA GLY A 845 19.73 4.91 54.71
C GLY A 845 20.15 5.87 53.60
N ASN A 846 21.38 6.37 53.68
CA ASN A 846 21.95 7.25 52.67
C ASN A 846 22.76 6.44 51.65
N LEU A 847 22.38 6.53 50.37
CA LEU A 847 23.11 5.89 49.27
C LEU A 847 23.97 6.92 48.54
N THR A 848 25.29 6.79 48.65
CA THR A 848 26.23 7.67 47.95
C THR A 848 26.57 7.13 46.56
N TYR A 849 26.43 7.98 45.57
CA TYR A 849 26.82 7.74 44.18
C TYR A 849 28.04 8.57 43.80
N ARG A 850 28.94 7.98 43.03
CA ARG A 850 30.11 8.67 42.48
C ARG A 850 30.23 8.37 40.99
N ILE A 851 30.37 9.38 40.16
CA ILE A 851 30.72 9.22 38.75
C ILE A 851 32.21 9.52 38.54
N GLU A 852 32.87 8.75 37.68
CA GLU A 852 34.23 9.00 37.19
C GLU A 852 34.21 9.07 35.66
N ALA A 853 34.67 10.19 35.10
CA ALA A 853 34.95 10.34 33.67
C ALA A 853 36.46 10.29 33.44
N ARG A 854 36.94 9.37 32.61
CA ARG A 854 38.37 9.14 32.36
C ARG A 854 38.73 9.41 30.91
N SER A 855 39.86 10.05 30.64
CA SER A 855 40.39 10.23 29.28
C SER A 855 41.28 9.07 28.85
N LEU A 856 41.55 8.98 27.54
CA LEU A 856 42.55 8.05 26.97
C LEU A 856 43.96 8.29 27.54
N ALA A 857 44.26 9.51 27.96
CA ALA A 857 45.53 9.89 28.59
C ALA A 857 45.57 9.61 30.10
N GLY A 858 44.54 8.96 30.66
CA GLY A 858 44.49 8.56 32.07
C GLY A 858 44.07 9.66 33.05
N GLN A 859 43.64 10.84 32.58
CA GLN A 859 43.09 11.88 33.45
C GLN A 859 41.69 11.49 33.92
N VAL A 860 41.38 11.72 35.20
CA VAL A 860 40.09 11.33 35.80
C VAL A 860 39.44 12.53 36.47
N THR A 861 38.18 12.77 36.14
CA THR A 861 37.32 13.77 36.78
C THR A 861 36.19 13.05 37.49
N THR A 862 35.91 13.42 38.75
CA THR A 862 34.92 12.72 39.58
C THR A 862 33.91 13.68 40.20
N ARG A 863 32.67 13.21 40.43
CA ARG A 863 31.64 13.93 41.19
C ARG A 863 30.81 12.96 42.02
N GLU A 864 30.37 13.40 43.19
CA GLU A 864 29.55 12.61 44.11
C GLU A 864 28.19 13.26 44.39
N LEU A 865 27.21 12.43 44.72
CA LEU A 865 25.90 12.84 45.22
C LEU A 865 25.32 11.78 46.15
N THR A 866 24.33 12.15 46.96
CA THR A 866 23.71 11.24 47.94
C THR A 866 22.20 11.22 47.75
N LEU A 867 21.62 10.02 47.73
CA LEU A 867 20.18 9.78 47.83
C LEU A 867 19.81 9.49 49.29
N ILE A 868 18.82 10.20 49.82
CA ILE A 868 18.27 9.96 51.15
C ILE A 868 17.11 8.97 51.05
N VAL A 869 17.19 7.83 51.73
CA VAL A 869 16.11 6.83 51.76
C VAL A 869 15.47 6.82 53.15
N ASN A 870 14.27 7.40 53.23
CA ASN A 870 13.47 7.46 54.45
C ASN A 870 12.82 6.10 54.75
N PRO A 871 12.69 5.72 56.03
CA PRO A 871 12.08 4.45 56.44
C PRO A 871 10.64 4.28 55.97
#